data_AF-A0A139R8Z3-F1
#
_entry.id   AF-A0A139R8Z3-F1
#
_cell.length_a   1.000
_cell.length_b   1.000
_cell.length_c   1.000
_cell.angle_alpha   90.00
_cell.angle_beta   90.00
_cell.angle_gamma   90.00
#
_symmetry.space_group_name_H-M   'P 1'
#
loop_
_entity.id
_entity.type
_entity.pdbx_description
1 polymer ?
#
loop_
_entity_poly.entity_id
_entity_poly.type
_entity_poly.pdbx_seq_one_letter_code
_entity_poly.pdbx_strand_id
1 'polypeptide(L)'
;MKPTRITTAEGKVYELVPASTKGDETGTVESGQTKEVTYVYKEVKGNVVVHYTDEAGNKIAEDAKDTTDGSISTPYDTSDNGMKPERITTPEGKVYQLVPTATQGAETGKVTEGTTEVTYVYKEVTGDVVVHYVDTEGNVIAEDKEDTKGASLNSKYDTTDNKPEKIEKDGTVYYLTEKALKDDSKPENGDVVEGKTEVTYVYEKAGQVVVHYTDEKGNTIQEDAVDTKDGKPNSDYNTADNGMKPNRITTPEGKVYELIPQSTKGDETGKVKAGETTEVTYVYKEITGNVVVHYVDTEGNTLAEDTKDVENGSLSEKYDTTDNKPAKLEKDGQVYYLTAKELKDGSKPENGAVVEGTTEITYVYEKAGNVLVHYVDEAGNTLQADAVDTKDGQPGAKYDTSDNDMKPTRITTPEGKVYELVPASTKGNENGSVEAGKTTEVTYVYKEVKGNVVVHYVDEAGNTIAEDIKDTTDGSVSSAYDTSDNKPATITTKDGKVYVLVPTSTKGEESGKVTEGTTEVTYVYKEVTGDVVVHYVDTEGNVIAEDKEDTKGASLNAKYDTTDNKPATIEKDGVKYYLTEKAVKDDSKPETGDVVEGKTEVTYVYEKAGQVVVHYVDEAGNTIQTDAVDTKDGKPGVTYNTTDNDMKPTRITTPEGKVYELVPASTKGNENGSVEAGKTTEVTYVYKEVKGNVVVHYTDEAGNTIAEDVKDTTDGSVSSAYDTTDNKPATITTKDGKLYVLVPTSTKGDENGKVTEGTTEVTYVYKDIKEEASKEIEKALENKVKKIDENPNLTPEQKEKAKEEAKKDAEEAKKALKEAKTPEDVEKAKEAAKKETPSNPSTDNPTNPSEGDKDKPYTPSPEDKAKAKETVDKELEEKIKNIDKDPSLTPEQKEKAKEEAKKEAEKVKKSIEEGKTTEWVDEKGNPIKPVTPGTYPAGSTPNYELVGTVTNKETGKVTHIFKSSTKKPVTVWVDVNGKPVKPLAEGDNPAGSIPGYVLVDTIKVEGTGNVIHVFKRTTNGGSLTPSQPGSPSTPSTNPTSPVKPTDPSQPTTPANPATPAAPANPATPVAPANPTNPTTPANPATPTMPSAPVNGKAPQAPVAPSEAKGQAELPNTGTEDHASLAALGLLGVLSGFGLVARKKKKTKSN
;
A
#
# COMPACT_ATOMS: atom_id res chain seq x y z
N MET A 1 216.57 -56.25 -55.93
CA MET A 1 216.19 -55.51 -54.71
C MET A 1 215.10 -54.49 -55.07
N LYS A 2 213.84 -54.90 -55.23
CA LYS A 2 212.78 -54.09 -55.88
C LYS A 2 211.39 -54.44 -55.31
N PRO A 3 210.95 -53.82 -54.19
CA PRO A 3 209.62 -54.07 -53.61
C PRO A 3 208.51 -53.31 -54.35
N THR A 4 207.26 -53.75 -54.23
CA THR A 4 206.09 -53.18 -54.96
C THR A 4 205.32 -52.10 -54.20
N ARG A 5 205.40 -52.07 -52.86
CA ARG A 5 204.93 -50.97 -52.00
C ARG A 5 205.99 -50.65 -50.96
N ILE A 6 205.99 -49.40 -50.49
CA ILE A 6 206.76 -48.92 -49.33
C ILE A 6 205.84 -48.08 -48.45
N THR A 7 206.03 -48.16 -47.14
CA THR A 7 205.34 -47.29 -46.17
C THR A 7 206.41 -46.45 -45.47
N THR A 8 206.20 -45.14 -45.34
CA THR A 8 207.15 -44.27 -44.65
C THR A 8 206.99 -44.36 -43.13
N ALA A 9 207.91 -43.72 -42.39
CA ALA A 9 207.85 -43.68 -40.93
C ALA A 9 206.59 -42.94 -40.40
N GLU A 10 206.00 -42.04 -41.20
CA GLU A 10 204.72 -41.38 -40.89
C GLU A 10 203.49 -42.24 -41.21
N GLY A 11 203.66 -43.50 -41.62
CA GLY A 11 202.56 -44.41 -41.96
C GLY A 11 201.92 -44.19 -43.34
N LYS A 12 202.38 -43.18 -44.10
CA LYS A 12 201.94 -42.94 -45.48
C LYS A 12 202.33 -44.11 -46.38
N VAL A 13 201.36 -44.65 -47.11
CA VAL A 13 201.53 -45.80 -48.00
C VAL A 13 201.80 -45.33 -49.43
N TYR A 14 202.89 -45.83 -50.03
CA TYR A 14 203.29 -45.55 -51.40
C TYR A 14 203.47 -46.83 -52.24
N GLU A 15 203.16 -46.76 -53.54
CA GLU A 15 203.18 -47.89 -54.48
C GLU A 15 204.13 -47.65 -55.66
N LEU A 16 204.85 -48.71 -56.07
CA LEU A 16 205.91 -48.69 -57.09
C LEU A 16 205.37 -48.28 -58.47
N VAL A 17 206.17 -47.53 -59.22
CA VAL A 17 205.94 -47.18 -60.62
C VAL A 17 207.01 -47.88 -61.49
N PRO A 18 206.78 -49.12 -61.98
CA PRO A 18 207.81 -49.93 -62.61
C PRO A 18 208.42 -49.29 -63.87
N ALA A 19 207.59 -48.60 -64.67
CA ALA A 19 207.98 -47.95 -65.91
C ALA A 19 208.97 -46.79 -65.76
N SER A 20 209.20 -46.32 -64.53
CA SER A 20 210.16 -45.23 -64.22
C SER A 20 211.56 -45.74 -63.84
N THR A 21 211.82 -47.05 -63.97
CA THR A 21 213.15 -47.65 -63.73
C THR A 21 214.19 -47.09 -64.72
N LYS A 22 215.41 -46.80 -64.27
CA LYS A 22 216.54 -46.39 -65.13
C LYS A 22 217.79 -47.22 -64.85
N GLY A 23 218.59 -47.45 -65.91
CA GLY A 23 219.83 -48.24 -65.88
C GLY A 23 219.65 -49.62 -66.53
N ASP A 24 220.68 -50.13 -67.21
CA ASP A 24 220.67 -51.51 -67.70
C ASP A 24 220.81 -52.47 -66.51
N GLU A 25 219.81 -53.31 -66.26
CA GLU A 25 219.90 -54.40 -65.29
C GLU A 25 220.87 -55.54 -65.76
N THR A 26 221.52 -55.44 -66.94
CA THR A 26 222.49 -56.43 -67.47
C THR A 26 223.65 -55.84 -68.31
N GLY A 27 224.64 -56.68 -68.65
CA GLY A 27 225.73 -56.40 -69.61
C GLY A 27 227.10 -56.87 -69.14
N THR A 28 228.09 -56.86 -70.05
CA THR A 28 229.51 -56.98 -69.69
C THR A 28 230.12 -55.60 -69.41
N VAL A 29 231.12 -55.54 -68.53
CA VAL A 29 231.72 -54.30 -68.03
C VAL A 29 233.23 -54.33 -68.24
N GLU A 30 233.83 -53.20 -68.63
CA GLU A 30 235.27 -53.10 -68.82
C GLU A 30 236.03 -53.04 -67.48
N SER A 31 237.27 -53.54 -67.46
CA SER A 31 238.13 -53.57 -66.27
C SER A 31 238.58 -52.16 -65.87
N GLY A 32 237.73 -51.46 -65.12
CA GLY A 32 237.92 -50.07 -64.68
C GLY A 32 236.66 -49.22 -64.70
N GLN A 33 235.49 -49.76 -65.09
CA GLN A 33 234.21 -49.06 -65.13
C GLN A 33 233.11 -49.75 -64.31
N THR A 34 232.00 -49.06 -64.08
CA THR A 34 230.88 -49.44 -63.18
C THR A 34 229.52 -49.16 -63.86
N LYS A 35 228.45 -49.90 -63.50
CA LYS A 35 227.04 -49.64 -63.89
C LYS A 35 226.14 -49.48 -62.65
N GLU A 36 225.01 -48.76 -62.78
CA GLU A 36 224.02 -48.48 -61.71
C GLU A 36 222.54 -48.56 -62.21
N VAL A 37 221.57 -48.70 -61.28
CA VAL A 37 220.10 -48.84 -61.55
C VAL A 37 219.21 -48.22 -60.43
N THR A 38 218.05 -47.62 -60.75
CA THR A 38 217.18 -46.84 -59.81
C THR A 38 215.64 -47.04 -59.99
N TYR A 39 214.80 -46.85 -58.93
CA TYR A 39 213.31 -47.09 -58.88
C TYR A 39 212.48 -45.94 -58.20
N VAL A 40 211.12 -45.90 -58.34
CA VAL A 40 210.21 -44.74 -57.98
C VAL A 40 208.77 -45.17 -57.49
N TYR A 41 208.03 -44.37 -56.66
CA TYR A 41 206.73 -44.71 -56.00
C TYR A 41 205.68 -43.53 -55.86
N LYS A 42 204.39 -43.77 -55.49
CA LYS A 42 203.25 -42.77 -55.31
C LYS A 42 202.15 -43.09 -54.24
N GLU A 43 201.41 -42.10 -53.68
CA GLU A 43 200.51 -42.14 -52.45
C GLU A 43 198.99 -42.49 -52.66
N VAL A 44 198.16 -42.57 -51.57
CA VAL A 44 196.74 -43.06 -51.47
C VAL A 44 195.84 -42.26 -50.46
N LYS A 45 194.48 -42.20 -50.58
CA LYS A 45 193.52 -41.28 -49.87
C LYS A 45 192.04 -41.77 -49.64
N GLY A 46 191.16 -41.02 -48.91
CA GLY A 46 189.70 -41.30 -48.67
C GLY A 46 188.77 -40.15 -48.15
N ASN A 47 187.46 -40.41 -47.86
CA ASN A 47 186.35 -39.42 -47.59
C ASN A 47 185.30 -39.79 -46.49
N VAL A 48 184.42 -38.85 -46.08
CA VAL A 48 183.25 -38.99 -45.15
C VAL A 48 182.01 -38.12 -45.52
N VAL A 49 180.76 -38.59 -45.31
CA VAL A 49 179.46 -37.96 -45.70
C VAL A 49 178.33 -38.16 -44.66
N VAL A 50 177.31 -37.29 -44.61
CA VAL A 50 176.16 -37.30 -43.65
C VAL A 50 174.81 -37.03 -44.34
N HIS A 51 173.74 -37.73 -43.92
CA HIS A 51 172.37 -37.65 -44.48
C HIS A 51 171.28 -37.31 -43.43
N TYR A 52 170.12 -36.80 -43.87
CA TYR A 52 168.96 -36.47 -42.99
C TYR A 52 167.62 -36.98 -43.56
N THR A 53 166.89 -37.80 -42.79
CA THR A 53 165.63 -38.43 -43.21
C THR A 53 164.49 -38.32 -42.18
N ASP A 54 163.26 -38.64 -42.58
CA ASP A 54 162.15 -38.93 -41.66
C ASP A 54 162.22 -40.35 -41.08
N GLU A 55 161.29 -40.70 -40.18
CA GLU A 55 161.12 -42.06 -39.61
C GLU A 55 160.86 -43.16 -40.67
N ALA A 56 160.51 -42.80 -41.91
CA ALA A 56 160.31 -43.73 -43.03
C ALA A 56 161.52 -43.83 -43.99
N GLY A 57 162.58 -43.03 -43.76
CA GLY A 57 163.78 -43.00 -44.59
C GLY A 57 163.72 -42.04 -45.79
N ASN A 58 162.67 -41.22 -45.92
CA ASN A 58 162.61 -40.17 -46.96
C ASN A 58 163.56 -39.02 -46.58
N LYS A 59 164.33 -38.50 -47.54
CA LYS A 59 165.24 -37.37 -47.31
C LYS A 59 164.47 -36.07 -47.06
N ILE A 60 164.73 -35.41 -45.93
CA ILE A 60 164.04 -34.17 -45.51
C ILE A 60 164.93 -32.92 -45.46
N ALA A 61 166.25 -33.09 -45.57
CA ALA A 61 167.21 -32.00 -45.75
C ALA A 61 168.39 -32.48 -46.61
N GLU A 62 169.18 -31.54 -47.14
CA GLU A 62 170.31 -31.85 -48.03
C GLU A 62 171.53 -32.45 -47.31
N ASP A 63 172.28 -33.28 -48.03
CA ASP A 63 173.38 -34.08 -47.46
C ASP A 63 174.62 -33.22 -47.18
N ALA A 64 175.27 -33.47 -46.04
CA ALA A 64 176.49 -32.77 -45.64
C ALA A 64 177.75 -33.64 -45.85
N LYS A 65 178.93 -33.02 -45.86
CA LYS A 65 180.22 -33.70 -45.98
C LYS A 65 181.20 -33.16 -44.96
N ASP A 66 181.85 -34.06 -44.24
CA ASP A 66 182.92 -33.75 -43.30
C ASP A 66 184.27 -33.79 -44.05
N THR A 67 184.97 -34.92 -44.04
CA THR A 67 186.33 -35.03 -44.56
C THR A 67 186.34 -35.40 -46.05
N THR A 68 187.11 -34.67 -46.87
CA THR A 68 187.25 -34.93 -48.31
C THR A 68 188.73 -35.06 -48.71
N ASP A 69 189.03 -36.08 -49.52
CA ASP A 69 190.34 -36.39 -50.10
C ASP A 69 191.49 -36.42 -49.05
N GLY A 70 191.17 -36.95 -47.87
CA GLY A 70 192.05 -37.02 -46.70
C GLY A 70 193.14 -38.08 -46.83
N SER A 71 194.25 -37.86 -46.13
CA SER A 71 195.30 -38.88 -45.98
C SER A 71 194.78 -40.01 -45.09
N ILE A 72 195.07 -41.26 -45.44
CA ILE A 72 194.62 -42.42 -44.66
C ILE A 72 195.07 -42.31 -43.19
N SER A 73 194.18 -42.65 -42.25
CA SER A 73 194.35 -42.53 -40.80
C SER A 73 194.27 -41.10 -40.19
N THR A 74 193.82 -40.07 -40.90
CA THR A 74 193.31 -38.85 -40.21
C THR A 74 191.99 -39.15 -39.48
N PRO A 75 191.72 -38.57 -38.30
CA PRO A 75 190.43 -38.75 -37.60
C PRO A 75 189.29 -37.96 -38.29
N TYR A 76 188.04 -38.31 -37.95
CA TYR A 76 186.82 -37.57 -38.33
C TYR A 76 185.76 -37.58 -37.21
N ASP A 77 184.85 -36.61 -37.21
CA ASP A 77 183.67 -36.49 -36.34
C ASP A 77 182.51 -35.85 -37.13
N THR A 78 181.31 -36.44 -37.10
CA THR A 78 180.09 -35.93 -37.77
C THR A 78 179.01 -35.47 -36.79
N SER A 79 179.33 -35.43 -35.50
CA SER A 79 178.46 -34.92 -34.43
C SER A 79 178.73 -33.44 -34.14
N ASP A 80 179.89 -32.91 -34.55
CA ASP A 80 180.26 -31.51 -34.43
C ASP A 80 179.89 -30.68 -35.69
N ASN A 81 180.41 -29.44 -35.78
CA ASN A 81 180.28 -28.52 -36.91
C ASN A 81 178.85 -28.27 -37.45
N GLY A 82 177.81 -28.55 -36.64
CA GLY A 82 176.42 -28.23 -36.93
C GLY A 82 175.65 -29.28 -37.75
N MET A 83 176.21 -30.46 -38.01
CA MET A 83 175.59 -31.47 -38.89
C MET A 83 174.47 -32.30 -38.23
N LYS A 84 173.87 -31.83 -37.13
CA LYS A 84 172.87 -32.58 -36.32
C LYS A 84 171.87 -31.65 -35.58
N PRO A 85 170.92 -31.00 -36.29
CA PRO A 85 169.92 -30.11 -35.67
C PRO A 85 168.83 -30.87 -34.87
N GLU A 86 168.22 -30.24 -33.86
CA GLU A 86 167.14 -30.86 -33.06
C GLU A 86 165.76 -30.84 -33.74
N ARG A 87 165.49 -29.84 -34.58
CA ARG A 87 164.27 -29.76 -35.41
C ARG A 87 164.66 -29.34 -36.83
N ILE A 88 163.95 -29.87 -37.81
CA ILE A 88 164.01 -29.49 -39.23
C ILE A 88 162.62 -29.03 -39.63
N THR A 89 162.50 -27.78 -40.09
CA THR A 89 161.31 -27.31 -40.80
C THR A 89 161.57 -27.47 -42.29
N THR A 90 160.74 -28.24 -43.01
CA THR A 90 160.89 -28.40 -44.46
C THR A 90 160.41 -27.15 -45.21
N PRO A 91 160.74 -26.95 -46.50
CA PRO A 91 160.29 -25.79 -47.28
C PRO A 91 158.75 -25.63 -47.34
N GLU A 92 158.01 -26.72 -47.14
CA GLU A 92 156.54 -26.76 -47.09
C GLU A 92 155.97 -26.33 -45.73
N GLY A 93 156.82 -25.95 -44.77
CA GLY A 93 156.43 -25.47 -43.44
C GLY A 93 156.20 -26.56 -42.39
N LYS A 94 156.22 -27.85 -42.78
CA LYS A 94 156.12 -28.99 -41.84
C LYS A 94 157.31 -29.00 -40.88
N VAL A 95 157.03 -29.07 -39.58
CA VAL A 95 158.05 -29.10 -38.52
C VAL A 95 158.28 -30.54 -38.06
N TYR A 96 159.49 -31.04 -38.26
CA TYR A 96 159.96 -32.34 -37.80
C TYR A 96 160.97 -32.19 -36.66
N GLN A 97 160.99 -33.15 -35.73
CA GLN A 97 161.89 -33.19 -34.58
C GLN A 97 162.76 -34.45 -34.58
N LEU A 98 164.05 -34.29 -34.24
CA LEU A 98 165.06 -35.34 -34.23
C LEU A 98 164.66 -36.49 -33.31
N VAL A 99 164.93 -37.70 -33.76
CA VAL A 99 164.81 -38.96 -33.01
C VAL A 99 166.23 -39.52 -32.82
N PRO A 100 167.00 -39.08 -31.80
CA PRO A 100 168.44 -39.35 -31.73
C PRO A 100 168.79 -40.84 -31.69
N THR A 101 167.89 -41.66 -31.13
CA THR A 101 168.00 -43.13 -31.04
C THR A 101 167.93 -43.86 -32.37
N ALA A 102 167.56 -43.20 -33.47
CA ALA A 102 167.47 -43.77 -34.81
C ALA A 102 168.64 -43.38 -35.74
N THR A 103 169.69 -42.74 -35.19
CA THR A 103 170.94 -42.43 -35.91
C THR A 103 171.61 -43.70 -36.44
N GLN A 104 172.15 -43.65 -37.66
CA GLN A 104 172.85 -44.76 -38.31
C GLN A 104 174.26 -44.36 -38.78
N GLY A 105 175.18 -45.31 -38.85
CA GLY A 105 176.60 -45.06 -39.10
C GLY A 105 177.41 -44.82 -37.83
N ALA A 106 178.72 -44.62 -37.97
CA ALA A 106 179.62 -44.29 -36.86
C ALA A 106 179.95 -42.79 -36.92
N GLU A 107 179.51 -42.02 -35.92
CA GLU A 107 179.69 -40.56 -35.92
C GLU A 107 181.17 -40.14 -35.83
N THR A 108 182.06 -40.99 -35.31
CA THR A 108 183.49 -40.70 -35.20
C THR A 108 184.35 -41.86 -35.66
N GLY A 109 185.55 -41.57 -36.17
CA GLY A 109 186.45 -42.60 -36.64
C GLY A 109 187.77 -42.11 -37.22
N LYS A 110 188.30 -42.88 -38.16
CA LYS A 110 189.48 -42.54 -38.97
C LYS A 110 189.20 -42.80 -40.44
N VAL A 111 189.68 -41.92 -41.31
CA VAL A 111 189.59 -42.04 -42.77
C VAL A 111 190.31 -43.30 -43.24
N THR A 112 189.56 -44.18 -43.89
CA THR A 112 190.02 -45.38 -44.59
C THR A 112 190.04 -45.16 -46.10
N GLU A 113 190.56 -46.11 -46.88
CA GLU A 113 190.56 -46.05 -48.34
C GLU A 113 189.12 -46.29 -48.86
N GLY A 114 188.42 -45.23 -49.26
CA GLY A 114 187.00 -45.25 -49.63
C GLY A 114 186.24 -44.01 -49.13
N THR A 115 184.93 -44.18 -48.88
CA THR A 115 184.03 -43.18 -48.27
C THR A 115 183.31 -43.81 -47.08
N THR A 116 183.03 -43.03 -46.03
CA THR A 116 182.22 -43.45 -44.86
C THR A 116 180.96 -42.59 -44.75
N GLU A 117 179.85 -43.13 -44.26
CA GLU A 117 178.51 -42.50 -44.30
C GLU A 117 177.77 -42.60 -42.95
N VAL A 118 176.98 -41.56 -42.61
CA VAL A 118 176.18 -41.40 -41.36
C VAL A 118 174.80 -40.81 -41.69
N THR A 119 173.75 -41.12 -40.91
CA THR A 119 172.37 -40.65 -41.17
C THR A 119 171.59 -40.31 -39.89
N TYR A 120 170.84 -39.20 -39.90
CA TYR A 120 169.94 -38.74 -38.82
C TYR A 120 168.45 -38.78 -39.20
N VAL A 121 167.55 -38.98 -38.22
CA VAL A 121 166.12 -39.37 -38.44
C VAL A 121 165.14 -38.51 -37.62
N TYR A 122 163.98 -38.08 -38.18
CA TYR A 122 163.06 -37.07 -37.57
C TYR A 122 161.54 -37.37 -37.74
N LYS A 123 160.67 -36.71 -36.95
CA LYS A 123 159.18 -36.92 -36.85
C LYS A 123 158.33 -35.62 -36.77
N GLU A 124 157.16 -35.56 -37.41
CA GLU A 124 156.24 -34.38 -37.51
C GLU A 124 155.37 -34.07 -36.24
N VAL A 125 154.81 -32.85 -36.14
CA VAL A 125 153.95 -32.29 -35.05
C VAL A 125 152.61 -31.70 -35.57
N THR A 126 151.51 -31.77 -34.80
CA THR A 126 150.10 -31.48 -35.23
C THR A 126 149.20 -30.82 -34.16
N GLY A 127 147.98 -30.35 -34.51
CA GLY A 127 146.96 -29.76 -33.60
C GLY A 127 145.47 -29.90 -34.03
N ASP A 128 144.54 -29.39 -33.21
CA ASP A 128 143.06 -29.55 -33.28
C ASP A 128 142.27 -28.21 -33.18
N VAL A 129 141.00 -28.19 -33.64
CA VAL A 129 140.04 -27.06 -33.54
C VAL A 129 138.62 -27.53 -33.15
N VAL A 130 137.93 -26.79 -32.27
CA VAL A 130 136.61 -27.09 -31.69
C VAL A 130 135.69 -25.86 -31.65
N VAL A 131 134.39 -26.06 -31.82
CA VAL A 131 133.32 -25.04 -31.82
C VAL A 131 132.30 -25.29 -30.69
N HIS A 132 131.95 -24.23 -29.97
CA HIS A 132 131.01 -24.23 -28.84
C HIS A 132 129.79 -23.32 -29.10
N TYR A 133 128.65 -23.64 -28.46
CA TYR A 133 127.39 -22.89 -28.60
C TYR A 133 126.81 -22.49 -27.25
N VAL A 134 126.74 -21.18 -26.97
CA VAL A 134 126.22 -20.65 -25.69
C VAL A 134 125.14 -19.58 -25.86
N ASP A 135 124.32 -19.38 -24.85
CA ASP A 135 123.47 -18.19 -24.76
C ASP A 135 124.26 -16.95 -24.26
N THR A 136 123.58 -15.79 -24.19
CA THR A 136 124.14 -14.53 -23.65
C THR A 136 124.60 -14.60 -22.20
N GLU A 137 124.19 -15.61 -21.42
CA GLU A 137 124.61 -15.83 -20.04
C GLU A 137 125.85 -16.77 -19.97
N GLY A 138 126.18 -17.44 -21.07
CA GLY A 138 127.27 -18.42 -21.17
C GLY A 138 126.83 -19.87 -20.96
N ASN A 139 125.52 -20.15 -20.88
CA ASN A 139 124.99 -21.51 -20.74
C ASN A 139 125.09 -22.26 -22.08
N VAL A 140 125.51 -23.53 -22.07
CA VAL A 140 125.60 -24.35 -23.30
C VAL A 140 124.20 -24.67 -23.84
N ILE A 141 123.94 -24.29 -25.11
CA ILE A 141 122.63 -24.46 -25.77
C ILE A 141 122.60 -25.48 -26.91
N ALA A 142 123.75 -25.92 -27.42
CA ALA A 142 123.86 -27.06 -28.34
C ALA A 142 125.18 -27.82 -28.08
N GLU A 143 125.31 -29.03 -28.62
CA GLU A 143 126.51 -29.85 -28.44
C GLU A 143 127.72 -29.28 -29.20
N ASP A 144 128.90 -29.38 -28.58
CA ASP A 144 130.18 -28.97 -29.18
C ASP A 144 130.51 -29.78 -30.44
N LYS A 145 131.27 -29.18 -31.37
CA LYS A 145 131.72 -29.84 -32.59
C LYS A 145 133.22 -29.75 -32.79
N GLU A 146 133.84 -30.82 -33.30
CA GLU A 146 135.21 -30.77 -33.81
C GLU A 146 135.19 -30.28 -35.26
N ASP A 147 136.01 -29.27 -35.56
CA ASP A 147 136.16 -28.67 -36.91
C ASP A 147 137.29 -29.39 -37.68
N THR A 148 138.49 -29.40 -37.10
CA THR A 148 139.68 -30.05 -37.67
C THR A 148 140.45 -30.78 -36.57
N LYS A 149 141.08 -31.91 -36.94
CA LYS A 149 141.70 -32.85 -35.99
C LYS A 149 143.02 -33.38 -36.51
N GLY A 150 144.07 -33.32 -35.70
CA GLY A 150 145.41 -33.83 -36.04
C GLY A 150 146.04 -33.16 -37.26
N ALA A 151 145.69 -31.91 -37.57
CA ALA A 151 146.20 -31.19 -38.72
C ALA A 151 147.66 -30.75 -38.49
N SER A 152 148.46 -30.72 -39.56
CA SER A 152 149.82 -30.14 -39.52
C SER A 152 149.76 -28.68 -39.05
N LEU A 153 150.72 -28.26 -38.23
CA LEU A 153 150.81 -26.88 -37.75
C LEU A 153 150.83 -25.88 -38.93
N ASN A 154 150.22 -24.71 -38.72
CA ASN A 154 150.02 -23.66 -39.73
C ASN A 154 149.08 -24.04 -40.90
N SER A 155 148.31 -25.14 -40.79
CA SER A 155 147.13 -25.36 -41.65
C SER A 155 146.04 -24.33 -41.35
N LYS A 156 145.18 -23.98 -42.31
CA LYS A 156 144.03 -23.08 -42.08
C LYS A 156 142.80 -23.83 -41.57
N TYR A 157 142.01 -23.16 -40.73
CA TYR A 157 140.67 -23.59 -40.29
C TYR A 157 139.60 -22.53 -40.61
N ASP A 158 138.34 -22.95 -40.68
CA ASP A 158 137.17 -22.11 -41.00
C ASP A 158 135.89 -22.70 -40.39
N THR A 159 135.46 -22.18 -39.24
CA THR A 159 134.33 -22.71 -38.47
C THR A 159 132.96 -22.19 -38.93
N THR A 160 132.89 -21.47 -40.05
CA THR A 160 131.66 -20.75 -40.46
C THR A 160 130.54 -21.67 -40.96
N ASP A 161 130.86 -22.91 -41.37
CA ASP A 161 129.89 -23.97 -41.65
C ASP A 161 129.14 -24.42 -40.38
N ASN A 162 129.76 -24.21 -39.22
CA ASN A 162 129.27 -24.59 -37.91
C ASN A 162 128.56 -23.43 -37.17
N LYS A 163 127.95 -22.50 -37.93
CA LYS A 163 127.29 -21.28 -37.42
C LYS A 163 125.80 -21.19 -37.83
N PRO A 164 124.88 -21.91 -37.16
CA PRO A 164 123.45 -21.79 -37.43
C PRO A 164 122.88 -20.42 -37.00
N GLU A 165 121.86 -19.91 -37.69
CA GLU A 165 121.19 -18.63 -37.30
C GLU A 165 120.20 -18.77 -36.14
N LYS A 166 119.64 -19.98 -35.94
CA LYS A 166 118.69 -20.33 -34.87
C LYS A 166 119.11 -21.67 -34.25
N ILE A 167 119.02 -21.74 -32.93
CA ILE A 167 119.08 -22.97 -32.13
C ILE A 167 117.74 -23.12 -31.39
N GLU A 168 117.30 -24.34 -31.15
CA GLU A 168 116.13 -24.63 -30.33
C GLU A 168 116.50 -25.68 -29.28
N LYS A 169 116.22 -25.40 -28.01
CA LYS A 169 116.56 -26.27 -26.88
C LYS A 169 115.43 -26.24 -25.87
N ASP A 170 114.96 -27.42 -25.46
CA ASP A 170 113.92 -27.61 -24.45
C ASP A 170 112.64 -26.77 -24.70
N GLY A 171 112.27 -26.60 -25.98
CA GLY A 171 111.13 -25.78 -26.44
C GLY A 171 111.37 -24.27 -26.45
N THR A 172 112.57 -23.80 -26.05
CA THR A 172 112.98 -22.39 -26.12
C THR A 172 113.77 -22.13 -27.40
N VAL A 173 113.38 -21.09 -28.13
CA VAL A 173 114.06 -20.63 -29.35
C VAL A 173 115.14 -19.61 -29.02
N TYR A 174 116.33 -19.79 -29.61
CA TYR A 174 117.47 -18.90 -29.51
C TYR A 174 117.92 -18.46 -30.92
N TYR A 175 118.26 -17.19 -31.11
CA TYR A 175 118.78 -16.63 -32.36
C TYR A 175 120.23 -16.17 -32.19
N LEU A 176 121.06 -16.32 -33.23
CA LEU A 176 122.45 -15.85 -33.20
C LEU A 176 122.48 -14.32 -33.04
N THR A 177 123.22 -13.84 -32.04
CA THR A 177 123.39 -12.41 -31.77
C THR A 177 124.11 -11.70 -32.92
N GLU A 178 123.89 -10.39 -33.11
CA GLU A 178 124.60 -9.60 -34.14
C GLU A 178 126.13 -9.64 -34.00
N LYS A 179 126.64 -9.85 -32.78
CA LYS A 179 128.08 -9.99 -32.49
C LYS A 179 128.65 -11.35 -32.91
N ALA A 180 127.79 -12.38 -32.99
CA ALA A 180 128.06 -13.79 -33.24
C ALA A 180 129.04 -14.50 -32.27
N LEU A 181 130.23 -13.96 -32.02
CA LEU A 181 131.27 -14.57 -31.17
C LEU A 181 131.31 -14.00 -29.74
N LYS A 182 131.77 -14.84 -28.81
CA LYS A 182 132.13 -14.48 -27.43
C LYS A 182 133.48 -13.72 -27.40
N ASP A 183 133.64 -12.74 -26.51
CA ASP A 183 134.80 -11.82 -26.49
C ASP A 183 136.18 -12.47 -26.30
N ASP A 184 136.23 -13.63 -25.66
CA ASP A 184 137.45 -14.43 -25.41
C ASP A 184 137.65 -15.59 -26.40
N SER A 185 136.73 -15.75 -27.37
CA SER A 185 136.79 -16.74 -28.44
C SER A 185 138.01 -16.55 -29.33
N LYS A 186 138.49 -17.64 -29.95
CA LYS A 186 139.29 -17.53 -31.17
C LYS A 186 138.43 -17.02 -32.34
N PRO A 187 139.01 -16.36 -33.35
CA PRO A 187 138.28 -15.96 -34.55
C PRO A 187 137.74 -17.17 -35.31
N GLU A 188 136.74 -16.97 -36.16
CA GLU A 188 136.12 -18.04 -36.98
C GLU A 188 137.10 -18.67 -37.97
N ASN A 189 138.17 -17.94 -38.32
CA ASN A 189 139.20 -18.35 -39.27
C ASN A 189 140.59 -18.09 -38.68
N GLY A 190 141.51 -19.03 -38.85
CA GLY A 190 142.88 -18.88 -38.34
C GLY A 190 143.85 -19.95 -38.82
N ASP A 191 144.98 -20.05 -38.12
CA ASP A 191 146.01 -21.07 -38.30
C ASP A 191 145.95 -22.08 -37.15
N VAL A 192 146.09 -23.37 -37.47
CA VAL A 192 146.17 -24.46 -36.48
C VAL A 192 147.51 -24.35 -35.71
N VAL A 193 147.38 -24.22 -34.39
CA VAL A 193 148.50 -24.16 -33.44
C VAL A 193 148.69 -25.49 -32.70
N GLU A 194 149.81 -25.63 -31.99
CA GLU A 194 150.10 -26.82 -31.19
C GLU A 194 149.14 -26.89 -29.97
N GLY A 195 148.29 -27.92 -29.93
CA GLY A 195 147.23 -28.09 -28.93
C GLY A 195 145.82 -27.99 -29.52
N LYS A 196 144.88 -27.40 -28.77
CA LYS A 196 143.48 -27.17 -29.17
C LYS A 196 143.20 -25.68 -29.40
N THR A 197 142.32 -25.41 -30.36
CA THR A 197 141.79 -24.08 -30.68
C THR A 197 140.28 -24.08 -30.44
N GLU A 198 139.74 -23.08 -29.74
CA GLU A 198 138.34 -23.06 -29.29
C GLU A 198 137.61 -21.80 -29.79
N VAL A 199 136.54 -21.98 -30.56
CA VAL A 199 135.66 -20.92 -31.09
C VAL A 199 134.29 -21.02 -30.41
N THR A 200 133.67 -19.90 -30.01
CA THR A 200 132.40 -19.90 -29.25
C THR A 200 131.38 -18.91 -29.81
N TYR A 201 130.23 -19.43 -30.27
CA TYR A 201 129.10 -18.66 -30.78
C TYR A 201 128.06 -18.33 -29.69
N VAL A 202 127.48 -17.13 -29.75
CA VAL A 202 126.59 -16.55 -28.72
C VAL A 202 125.21 -16.20 -29.26
N TYR A 203 124.15 -16.66 -28.58
CA TYR A 203 122.75 -16.57 -29.01
C TYR A 203 121.86 -15.95 -27.92
N GLU A 204 120.76 -15.31 -28.34
CA GLU A 204 119.78 -14.63 -27.50
C GLU A 204 118.38 -15.27 -27.61
N LYS A 205 117.59 -15.23 -26.52
CA LYS A 205 116.26 -15.85 -26.43
C LYS A 205 115.24 -15.10 -27.29
N ALA A 206 114.35 -15.81 -27.99
CA ALA A 206 113.24 -15.24 -28.74
C ALA A 206 112.23 -14.48 -27.84
N GLY A 207 111.42 -13.60 -28.43
CA GLY A 207 110.35 -12.86 -27.76
C GLY A 207 108.94 -13.21 -28.27
N GLN A 208 107.91 -12.65 -27.64
CA GLN A 208 106.50 -12.85 -28.02
C GLN A 208 105.70 -11.55 -27.99
N VAL A 209 104.62 -11.46 -28.78
CA VAL A 209 103.65 -10.37 -28.78
C VAL A 209 102.23 -10.94 -28.68
N VAL A 210 101.40 -10.41 -27.78
CA VAL A 210 100.04 -10.89 -27.45
C VAL A 210 99.04 -9.74 -27.48
N VAL A 211 97.83 -10.03 -27.96
CA VAL A 211 96.72 -9.09 -28.14
C VAL A 211 95.51 -9.54 -27.33
N HIS A 212 95.06 -8.68 -26.42
CA HIS A 212 93.90 -8.89 -25.54
C HIS A 212 92.68 -8.07 -26.01
N TYR A 213 91.48 -8.64 -25.87
CA TYR A 213 90.22 -7.99 -26.26
C TYR A 213 89.32 -7.81 -25.04
N THR A 214 89.11 -6.57 -24.60
CA THR A 214 88.40 -6.27 -23.33
C THR A 214 87.27 -5.26 -23.47
N ASP A 215 86.30 -5.29 -22.55
CA ASP A 215 85.31 -4.22 -22.38
C ASP A 215 85.89 -3.00 -21.63
N GLU A 216 85.12 -1.90 -21.53
CA GLU A 216 85.46 -0.70 -20.75
C GLU A 216 85.85 -0.96 -19.28
N LYS A 217 85.51 -2.14 -18.72
CA LYS A 217 85.79 -2.54 -17.33
C LYS A 217 87.01 -3.47 -17.22
N GLY A 218 87.56 -3.95 -18.35
CA GLY A 218 88.68 -4.88 -18.41
C GLY A 218 88.30 -6.37 -18.43
N ASN A 219 87.03 -6.71 -18.66
CA ASN A 219 86.61 -8.10 -18.85
C ASN A 219 86.97 -8.58 -20.26
N THR A 220 87.54 -9.76 -20.41
CA THR A 220 87.80 -10.39 -21.72
C THR A 220 86.50 -10.67 -22.47
N ILE A 221 86.39 -10.20 -23.72
CA ILE A 221 85.19 -10.37 -24.58
C ILE A 221 85.43 -11.23 -25.84
N GLN A 222 86.70 -11.55 -26.13
CA GLN A 222 87.14 -12.48 -27.18
C GLN A 222 88.47 -13.10 -26.72
N GLU A 223 88.75 -14.35 -27.12
CA GLU A 223 90.01 -15.02 -26.78
C GLU A 223 91.24 -14.24 -27.25
N ASP A 224 92.30 -14.24 -26.43
CA ASP A 224 93.55 -13.55 -26.70
C ASP A 224 94.26 -14.12 -27.94
N ALA A 225 94.82 -13.24 -28.77
CA ALA A 225 95.55 -13.62 -29.99
C ALA A 225 97.06 -13.44 -29.81
N VAL A 226 97.86 -14.29 -30.45
CA VAL A 226 99.32 -14.13 -30.52
C VAL A 226 99.69 -13.56 -31.88
N ASP A 227 100.15 -12.31 -31.90
CA ASP A 227 100.62 -11.59 -33.10
C ASP A 227 101.93 -12.21 -33.61
N THR A 228 102.95 -12.22 -32.76
CA THR A 228 104.27 -12.73 -33.07
C THR A 228 104.66 -13.78 -32.04
N LYS A 229 104.81 -15.03 -32.47
CA LYS A 229 105.32 -16.15 -31.65
C LYS A 229 106.77 -16.43 -31.98
N ASP A 230 107.58 -16.63 -30.94
CA ASP A 230 109.01 -16.98 -31.00
C ASP A 230 109.80 -16.03 -31.93
N GLY A 231 109.46 -14.75 -31.89
CA GLY A 231 110.01 -13.72 -32.77
C GLY A 231 111.49 -13.48 -32.55
N LYS A 232 112.23 -13.24 -33.63
CA LYS A 232 113.64 -12.85 -33.58
C LYS A 232 113.76 -11.48 -32.89
N PRO A 233 114.65 -11.32 -31.90
CA PRO A 233 114.89 -10.00 -31.29
C PRO A 233 115.21 -8.94 -32.35
N ASN A 234 114.73 -7.71 -32.14
CA ASN A 234 114.81 -6.59 -33.06
C ASN A 234 114.05 -6.77 -34.41
N SER A 235 113.21 -7.80 -34.57
CA SER A 235 112.19 -7.81 -35.63
C SER A 235 111.05 -6.83 -35.31
N ASP A 236 110.42 -6.27 -36.33
CA ASP A 236 109.22 -5.43 -36.17
C ASP A 236 107.97 -6.28 -35.90
N TYR A 237 107.01 -5.73 -35.15
CA TYR A 237 105.66 -6.28 -34.95
C TYR A 237 104.58 -5.19 -35.17
N ASN A 238 103.34 -5.59 -35.47
CA ASN A 238 102.23 -4.68 -35.75
C ASN A 238 100.86 -5.32 -35.47
N THR A 239 100.41 -5.23 -34.21
CA THR A 239 99.16 -5.88 -33.76
C THR A 239 97.89 -5.31 -34.42
N ALA A 240 98.00 -4.21 -35.15
CA ALA A 240 96.90 -3.58 -35.87
C ALA A 240 96.66 -4.17 -37.28
N ASP A 241 97.50 -5.08 -37.78
CA ASP A 241 97.28 -5.76 -39.07
C ASP A 241 96.58 -7.13 -38.96
N ASN A 242 96.44 -7.79 -40.11
CA ASN A 242 95.91 -9.15 -40.31
C ASN A 242 94.59 -9.52 -39.59
N GLY A 243 93.80 -8.53 -39.16
CA GLY A 243 92.48 -8.71 -38.56
C GLY A 243 92.47 -8.79 -37.03
N MET A 244 93.61 -8.62 -36.34
CA MET A 244 93.67 -8.62 -34.87
C MET A 244 93.11 -7.35 -34.21
N LYS A 245 92.62 -6.39 -35.02
CA LYS A 245 91.96 -5.16 -34.56
C LYS A 245 90.56 -5.00 -35.20
N PRO A 246 89.57 -5.85 -34.88
CA PRO A 246 88.23 -5.74 -35.43
C PRO A 246 87.52 -4.48 -34.89
N ASN A 247 86.78 -3.78 -35.75
CA ASN A 247 86.02 -2.58 -35.35
C ASN A 247 84.80 -2.91 -34.46
N ARG A 248 84.19 -4.09 -34.65
CA ARG A 248 83.15 -4.63 -33.79
C ARG A 248 83.41 -6.11 -33.49
N ILE A 249 83.15 -6.51 -32.26
CA ILE A 249 83.16 -7.90 -31.77
C ILE A 249 81.70 -8.29 -31.49
N THR A 250 81.34 -9.56 -31.72
CA THR A 250 80.06 -10.12 -31.27
C THR A 250 80.36 -11.36 -30.45
N THR A 251 79.92 -11.37 -29.20
CA THR A 251 80.18 -12.51 -28.31
C THR A 251 79.24 -13.68 -28.63
N PRO A 252 79.53 -14.92 -28.17
CA PRO A 252 78.64 -16.07 -28.37
C PRO A 252 77.21 -15.86 -27.83
N GLU A 253 77.04 -14.97 -26.85
CA GLU A 253 75.76 -14.58 -26.23
C GLU A 253 74.99 -13.53 -27.06
N GLY A 254 75.53 -13.07 -28.20
CA GLY A 254 74.89 -12.11 -29.10
C GLY A 254 75.13 -10.63 -28.78
N LYS A 255 75.83 -10.32 -27.68
CA LYS A 255 76.24 -8.94 -27.34
C LYS A 255 77.21 -8.42 -28.39
N VAL A 256 76.95 -7.21 -28.90
CA VAL A 256 77.82 -6.52 -29.86
C VAL A 256 78.62 -5.44 -29.13
N TYR A 257 79.93 -5.43 -29.35
CA TYR A 257 80.87 -4.47 -28.78
C TYR A 257 81.57 -3.71 -29.91
N GLU A 258 81.74 -2.39 -29.77
CA GLU A 258 82.43 -1.52 -30.75
C GLU A 258 83.74 -0.98 -30.18
N LEU A 259 84.80 -0.97 -31.00
CA LEU A 259 86.15 -0.58 -30.60
C LEU A 259 86.20 0.89 -30.14
N ILE A 260 86.97 1.17 -29.09
CA ILE A 260 87.32 2.52 -28.64
C ILE A 260 88.80 2.77 -28.97
N PRO A 261 89.16 3.34 -30.14
CA PRO A 261 90.56 3.42 -30.59
C PRO A 261 91.45 4.36 -29.75
N GLN A 262 90.85 5.15 -28.86
CA GLN A 262 91.57 6.02 -27.91
C GLN A 262 91.83 5.32 -26.56
N SER A 263 91.42 4.06 -26.41
CA SER A 263 91.55 3.28 -25.18
C SER A 263 92.41 2.02 -25.35
N THR A 264 93.07 1.84 -26.50
CA THR A 264 94.15 0.84 -26.64
C THR A 264 95.21 1.06 -25.55
N LYS A 265 95.73 -0.03 -24.97
CA LYS A 265 96.85 -0.03 -24.03
C LYS A 265 98.00 -0.84 -24.63
N GLY A 266 99.24 -0.41 -24.39
CA GLY A 266 100.43 -0.95 -25.09
C GLY A 266 100.65 -0.28 -26.45
N ASP A 267 101.86 -0.40 -26.98
CA ASP A 267 102.22 0.14 -28.29
C ASP A 267 101.79 -0.84 -29.39
N GLU A 268 100.92 -0.42 -30.31
CA GLU A 268 100.39 -1.30 -31.38
C GLU A 268 101.47 -1.75 -32.39
N THR A 269 102.60 -1.03 -32.45
CA THR A 269 103.74 -1.32 -33.32
C THR A 269 105.04 -1.14 -32.56
N GLY A 270 106.00 -2.05 -32.74
CA GLY A 270 107.31 -1.92 -32.09
C GLY A 270 108.32 -2.97 -32.52
N LYS A 271 109.33 -3.17 -31.67
CA LYS A 271 110.37 -4.20 -31.84
C LYS A 271 110.19 -5.33 -30.84
N VAL A 272 110.31 -6.57 -31.31
CA VAL A 272 110.37 -7.76 -30.44
C VAL A 272 111.64 -7.69 -29.61
N LYS A 273 111.51 -7.86 -28.29
CA LYS A 273 112.63 -7.89 -27.34
C LYS A 273 113.04 -9.32 -27.04
N ALA A 274 114.32 -9.55 -26.73
CA ALA A 274 114.81 -10.88 -26.36
C ALA A 274 114.21 -11.36 -25.01
N GLY A 275 113.55 -12.52 -25.02
CA GLY A 275 113.00 -13.17 -23.81
C GLY A 275 111.80 -12.50 -23.14
N GLU A 276 111.28 -11.37 -23.65
CA GLU A 276 110.09 -10.71 -23.10
C GLU A 276 108.83 -11.04 -23.92
N THR A 277 107.67 -10.99 -23.25
CA THR A 277 106.36 -10.91 -23.90
C THR A 277 105.88 -9.46 -23.89
N THR A 278 105.40 -8.97 -25.03
CA THR A 278 104.81 -7.64 -25.17
C THR A 278 103.29 -7.76 -25.29
N GLU A 279 102.53 -7.01 -24.50
CA GLU A 279 101.08 -7.09 -24.43
C GLU A 279 100.43 -5.82 -24.99
N VAL A 280 99.46 -5.98 -25.88
CA VAL A 280 98.58 -4.92 -26.39
C VAL A 280 97.14 -5.26 -26.02
N THR A 281 96.34 -4.29 -25.57
CA THR A 281 94.94 -4.50 -25.21
C THR A 281 94.04 -3.56 -25.99
N TYR A 282 93.15 -4.11 -26.81
CA TYR A 282 92.05 -3.36 -27.42
C TYR A 282 90.85 -3.32 -26.47
N VAL A 283 90.25 -2.14 -26.34
CA VAL A 283 89.14 -1.85 -25.40
C VAL A 283 87.90 -1.48 -26.20
N TYR A 284 86.77 -2.08 -25.84
CA TYR A 284 85.50 -1.98 -26.57
C TYR A 284 84.34 -1.56 -25.65
N LYS A 285 83.32 -0.95 -26.25
CA LYS A 285 82.07 -0.53 -25.61
C LYS A 285 80.90 -1.40 -26.07
N GLU A 286 80.04 -1.83 -25.15
CA GLU A 286 78.81 -2.54 -25.53
C GLU A 286 77.84 -1.60 -26.28
N ILE A 287 77.32 -2.06 -27.42
CA ILE A 287 76.25 -1.40 -28.16
C ILE A 287 74.91 -1.90 -27.64
N THR A 288 74.02 -0.97 -27.31
CA THR A 288 72.70 -1.25 -26.73
C THR A 288 71.58 -0.64 -27.59
N GLY A 289 70.35 -1.08 -27.33
CA GLY A 289 69.15 -0.54 -27.95
C GLY A 289 68.06 -0.21 -26.93
N ASN A 290 67.01 0.48 -27.39
CA ASN A 290 65.83 0.81 -26.59
C ASN A 290 64.56 0.31 -27.28
N VAL A 291 63.52 0.06 -26.50
CA VAL A 291 62.17 -0.27 -26.96
C VAL A 291 61.20 0.69 -26.27
N VAL A 292 60.38 1.39 -27.07
CA VAL A 292 59.49 2.47 -26.62
C VAL A 292 58.09 2.24 -27.18
N VAL A 293 57.09 2.40 -26.32
CA VAL A 293 55.67 2.24 -26.62
C VAL A 293 54.98 3.60 -26.59
N HIS A 294 54.41 3.96 -27.73
CA HIS A 294 53.61 5.17 -27.92
C HIS A 294 52.10 4.84 -27.90
N TYR A 295 51.30 5.74 -27.33
CA TYR A 295 49.85 5.62 -27.30
C TYR A 295 49.22 6.78 -28.07
N VAL A 296 48.46 6.49 -29.13
CA VAL A 296 47.86 7.54 -29.99
C VAL A 296 46.39 7.28 -30.29
N ASP A 297 45.63 8.33 -30.59
CA ASP A 297 44.31 8.19 -31.18
C ASP A 297 44.36 7.83 -32.68
N THR A 298 43.20 7.61 -33.29
CA THR A 298 43.04 7.35 -34.74
C THR A 298 43.51 8.49 -35.65
N GLU A 299 43.70 9.70 -35.11
CA GLU A 299 44.25 10.86 -35.84
C GLU A 299 45.78 10.95 -35.69
N GLY A 300 46.35 10.25 -34.70
CA GLY A 300 47.78 10.21 -34.39
C GLY A 300 48.21 11.09 -33.21
N ASN A 301 47.27 11.65 -32.45
CA ASN A 301 47.54 12.50 -31.29
C ASN A 301 47.95 11.66 -30.07
N THR A 302 49.01 12.03 -29.36
CA THR A 302 49.51 11.33 -28.16
C THR A 302 48.51 11.33 -27.01
N LEU A 303 48.16 10.15 -26.48
CA LEU A 303 47.15 9.93 -25.44
C LEU A 303 47.72 9.70 -24.03
N ALA A 304 48.92 9.15 -23.91
CA ALA A 304 49.62 8.94 -22.64
C ALA A 304 51.12 9.18 -22.85
N GLU A 305 51.89 9.27 -21.76
CA GLU A 305 53.35 9.41 -21.84
C GLU A 305 53.99 8.13 -22.41
N ASP A 306 55.02 8.30 -23.24
CA ASP A 306 55.71 7.18 -23.89
C ASP A 306 56.34 6.24 -22.84
N THR A 307 56.02 4.95 -22.92
CA THR A 307 56.55 3.96 -21.96
C THR A 307 57.83 3.33 -22.51
N LYS A 308 58.88 3.26 -21.70
CA LYS A 308 60.09 2.50 -22.02
C LYS A 308 59.89 1.05 -21.59
N ASP A 309 59.90 0.15 -22.56
CA ASP A 309 59.77 -1.29 -22.37
C ASP A 309 61.15 -1.91 -22.05
N VAL A 310 62.16 -1.53 -22.83
CA VAL A 310 63.57 -1.87 -22.60
C VAL A 310 64.41 -0.60 -22.73
N GLU A 311 65.27 -0.33 -21.75
CA GLU A 311 66.21 0.80 -21.74
C GLU A 311 67.66 0.31 -21.63
N ASN A 312 68.48 0.62 -22.63
CA ASN A 312 69.85 0.11 -22.81
C ASN A 312 69.96 -1.43 -22.82
N GLY A 313 68.99 -2.12 -23.43
CA GLY A 313 69.02 -3.57 -23.60
C GLY A 313 70.15 -4.02 -24.52
N SER A 314 70.67 -5.23 -24.30
CA SER A 314 71.69 -5.83 -25.16
C SER A 314 71.10 -6.16 -26.53
N LEU A 315 71.87 -5.99 -27.60
CA LEU A 315 71.39 -6.40 -28.93
C LEU A 315 71.02 -7.89 -28.94
N SER A 316 69.94 -8.22 -29.65
CA SER A 316 69.28 -9.54 -29.69
C SER A 316 68.47 -9.98 -28.45
N GLU A 317 68.49 -9.22 -27.36
CA GLU A 317 67.60 -9.40 -26.19
C GLU A 317 66.11 -9.38 -26.62
N LYS A 318 65.24 -10.12 -25.94
CA LYS A 318 63.81 -10.25 -26.31
C LYS A 318 62.97 -9.22 -25.58
N TYR A 319 62.07 -8.58 -26.34
CA TYR A 319 61.06 -7.64 -25.82
C TYR A 319 59.64 -8.15 -26.11
N ASP A 320 58.69 -7.71 -25.29
CA ASP A 320 57.27 -8.10 -25.33
C ASP A 320 56.41 -6.98 -24.75
N THR A 321 55.94 -6.06 -25.60
CA THR A 321 55.22 -4.86 -25.17
C THR A 321 53.75 -5.11 -24.82
N THR A 322 53.33 -6.37 -24.61
CA THR A 322 51.92 -6.73 -24.40
C THR A 322 51.40 -6.43 -22.99
N ASP A 323 52.29 -6.23 -22.00
CA ASP A 323 51.93 -5.66 -20.70
C ASP A 323 51.66 -4.14 -20.79
N ASN A 324 52.42 -3.46 -21.65
CA ASN A 324 52.28 -2.05 -22.04
C ASN A 324 51.13 -1.80 -23.04
N LYS A 325 50.09 -2.65 -23.03
CA LYS A 325 48.92 -2.63 -23.94
C LYS A 325 47.58 -2.51 -23.17
N PRO A 326 47.30 -1.37 -22.52
CA PRO A 326 46.07 -1.19 -21.74
C PRO A 326 44.83 -1.17 -22.65
N ALA A 327 43.75 -1.88 -22.27
CA ALA A 327 42.53 -1.96 -23.09
C ALA A 327 41.75 -0.63 -23.19
N LYS A 328 41.97 0.30 -22.25
CA LYS A 328 41.45 1.68 -22.29
C LYS A 328 42.48 2.68 -21.77
N LEU A 329 42.37 3.91 -22.23
CA LEU A 329 43.08 5.08 -21.73
C LEU A 329 42.09 6.22 -21.41
N GLU A 330 42.53 7.18 -20.61
CA GLU A 330 41.76 8.40 -20.32
C GLU A 330 42.70 9.60 -20.40
N LYS A 331 42.29 10.63 -21.16
CA LYS A 331 43.06 11.87 -21.32
C LYS A 331 42.11 13.06 -21.32
N ASP A 332 42.44 14.08 -20.53
CA ASP A 332 41.67 15.33 -20.42
C ASP A 332 40.17 15.12 -20.12
N GLY A 333 39.84 14.02 -19.40
CA GLY A 333 38.47 13.61 -19.06
C GLY A 333 37.73 12.83 -20.17
N GLN A 334 38.38 12.57 -21.31
CA GLN A 334 37.85 11.78 -22.41
C GLN A 334 38.43 10.36 -22.37
N VAL A 335 37.56 9.34 -22.42
CA VAL A 335 37.95 7.92 -22.49
C VAL A 335 38.22 7.51 -23.94
N TYR A 336 39.21 6.63 -24.11
CA TYR A 336 39.63 6.03 -25.38
C TYR A 336 39.78 4.51 -25.21
N TYR A 337 39.40 3.71 -26.21
CA TYR A 337 39.50 2.25 -26.22
C TYR A 337 40.49 1.76 -27.28
N LEU A 338 41.22 0.68 -27.00
CA LEU A 338 42.14 0.10 -27.99
C LEU A 338 41.35 -0.38 -29.22
N THR A 339 41.75 0.06 -30.41
CA THR A 339 41.07 -0.31 -31.66
C THR A 339 41.26 -1.79 -31.99
N ALA A 340 40.34 -2.39 -32.74
CA ALA A 340 40.45 -3.78 -33.21
C ALA A 340 41.62 -4.04 -34.20
N LYS A 341 42.38 -3.01 -34.60
CA LYS A 341 43.64 -3.12 -35.35
C LYS A 341 44.86 -3.15 -34.43
N GLU A 342 44.71 -2.64 -33.20
CA GLU A 342 45.67 -2.53 -32.11
C GLU A 342 46.91 -1.68 -32.42
N LEU A 343 47.66 -1.99 -33.48
CA LEU A 343 48.86 -1.27 -33.91
C LEU A 343 48.61 -0.28 -35.05
N LYS A 344 49.42 0.80 -35.06
CA LYS A 344 49.49 1.77 -36.16
C LYS A 344 50.17 1.17 -37.40
N ASP A 345 49.69 1.52 -38.59
CA ASP A 345 50.37 1.15 -39.84
C ASP A 345 51.83 1.64 -39.85
N GLY A 346 52.75 0.73 -40.15
CA GLY A 346 54.19 0.99 -40.14
C GLY A 346 54.89 0.83 -38.79
N SER A 347 54.16 0.58 -37.69
CA SER A 347 54.73 0.31 -36.38
C SER A 347 55.47 -1.04 -36.33
N LYS A 348 56.33 -1.22 -35.32
CA LYS A 348 57.04 -2.48 -35.06
C LYS A 348 56.11 -3.50 -34.37
N PRO A 349 56.36 -4.82 -34.53
CA PRO A 349 55.57 -5.84 -33.86
C PRO A 349 55.75 -5.75 -32.33
N GLU A 350 54.73 -6.19 -31.59
CA GLU A 350 54.66 -6.17 -30.12
C GLU A 350 55.74 -7.06 -29.48
N ASN A 351 56.18 -8.08 -30.20
CA ASN A 351 57.24 -9.00 -29.80
C ASN A 351 58.38 -8.98 -30.82
N GLY A 352 59.62 -8.93 -30.35
CA GLY A 352 60.77 -8.85 -31.26
C GLY A 352 62.10 -9.20 -30.62
N ALA A 353 63.14 -8.50 -31.07
CA ALA A 353 64.45 -8.49 -30.46
C ALA A 353 65.02 -7.07 -30.52
N VAL A 354 65.79 -6.67 -29.50
CA VAL A 354 66.41 -5.35 -29.40
C VAL A 354 67.42 -5.18 -30.54
N VAL A 355 67.31 -4.07 -31.26
CA VAL A 355 68.19 -3.65 -32.36
C VAL A 355 68.87 -2.33 -32.04
N GLU A 356 69.94 -2.02 -32.76
CA GLU A 356 70.73 -0.79 -32.60
C GLU A 356 69.86 0.45 -32.85
N GLY A 357 69.77 1.34 -31.85
CA GLY A 357 68.87 2.50 -31.85
C GLY A 357 67.61 2.31 -30.99
N THR A 358 66.50 2.93 -31.40
CA THR A 358 65.20 2.84 -30.71
C THR A 358 64.18 2.08 -31.57
N THR A 359 63.47 1.15 -30.94
CA THR A 359 62.38 0.37 -31.54
C THR A 359 61.05 0.96 -31.08
N GLU A 360 60.26 1.52 -32.01
CA GLU A 360 59.02 2.24 -31.71
C GLU A 360 57.78 1.37 -32.00
N ILE A 361 57.04 1.02 -30.94
CA ILE A 361 55.72 0.37 -31.00
C ILE A 361 54.67 1.45 -30.79
N THR A 362 53.51 1.35 -31.44
CA THR A 362 52.48 2.40 -31.39
C THR A 362 51.08 1.81 -31.39
N TYR A 363 50.44 1.83 -30.22
CA TYR A 363 49.07 1.38 -30.03
C TYR A 363 48.06 2.48 -30.40
N VAL A 364 47.01 2.10 -31.14
CA VAL A 364 46.00 3.02 -31.68
C VAL A 364 44.66 2.82 -30.99
N TYR A 365 44.12 3.92 -30.47
CA TYR A 365 42.89 3.97 -29.70
C TYR A 365 41.83 4.84 -30.38
N GLU A 366 40.56 4.51 -30.16
CA GLU A 366 39.40 5.26 -30.65
C GLU A 366 38.62 5.91 -29.49
N LYS A 367 38.09 7.11 -29.73
CA LYS A 367 37.33 7.89 -28.75
C LYS A 367 36.07 7.12 -28.33
N ALA A 368 35.81 7.01 -27.03
CA ALA A 368 34.58 6.43 -26.52
C ALA A 368 33.34 7.20 -27.04
N GLY A 369 32.25 6.48 -27.25
CA GLY A 369 30.96 7.09 -27.60
C GLY A 369 30.03 7.17 -26.39
N ASN A 370 28.90 7.86 -26.54
CA ASN A 370 27.87 7.97 -25.51
C ASN A 370 26.48 7.69 -26.10
N VAL A 371 25.53 7.28 -25.26
CA VAL A 371 24.11 7.15 -25.59
C VAL A 371 23.31 7.93 -24.55
N LEU A 372 22.56 8.93 -25.03
CA LEU A 372 21.83 9.90 -24.21
C LEU A 372 20.35 9.84 -24.54
N VAL A 373 19.51 9.79 -23.51
CA VAL A 373 18.05 9.66 -23.60
C VAL A 373 17.39 10.94 -23.08
N HIS A 374 16.74 11.65 -23.99
CA HIS A 374 15.99 12.87 -23.73
C HIS A 374 14.50 12.57 -23.51
N TYR A 375 13.90 13.29 -22.56
CA TYR A 375 12.49 13.15 -22.20
C TYR A 375 11.77 14.49 -22.42
N VAL A 376 10.91 14.58 -23.43
CA VAL A 376 10.30 15.87 -23.83
C VAL A 376 8.79 15.76 -24.05
N ASP A 377 8.08 16.89 -23.97
CA ASP A 377 6.68 16.97 -24.38
C ASP A 377 6.48 17.05 -25.91
N GLU A 378 5.24 17.06 -26.38
CA GLU A 378 4.88 17.23 -27.80
C GLU A 378 5.43 18.54 -28.43
N ALA A 379 5.81 19.54 -27.63
CA ALA A 379 6.41 20.80 -28.08
C ALA A 379 7.96 20.80 -28.03
N GLY A 380 8.58 19.81 -27.38
CA GLY A 380 10.02 19.66 -27.22
C GLY A 380 10.60 20.20 -25.91
N ASN A 381 9.76 20.55 -24.91
CA ASN A 381 10.24 20.97 -23.59
C ASN A 381 10.68 19.76 -22.75
N THR A 382 11.84 19.85 -22.10
CA THR A 382 12.37 18.80 -21.21
C THR A 382 11.47 18.56 -20.00
N LEU A 383 11.08 17.30 -19.75
CA LEU A 383 10.17 16.88 -18.67
C LEU A 383 10.87 16.31 -17.44
N GLN A 384 12.04 15.70 -17.63
CA GLN A 384 12.96 15.28 -16.57
C GLN A 384 14.40 15.36 -17.10
N ALA A 385 15.39 15.28 -16.22
CA ALA A 385 16.80 15.30 -16.64
C ALA A 385 17.12 14.16 -17.63
N ASP A 386 18.00 14.45 -18.58
CA ASP A 386 18.44 13.47 -19.58
C ASP A 386 19.14 12.27 -18.88
N ALA A 387 18.79 11.05 -19.29
CA ALA A 387 19.40 9.84 -18.76
C ALA A 387 20.53 9.38 -19.68
N VAL A 388 21.66 8.96 -19.10
CA VAL A 388 22.75 8.36 -19.87
C VAL A 388 22.61 6.84 -19.80
N ASP A 389 22.22 6.24 -20.92
CA ASP A 389 22.16 4.78 -21.10
C ASP A 389 23.58 4.19 -21.07
N THR A 390 24.45 4.73 -21.93
CA THR A 390 25.84 4.30 -22.06
C THR A 390 26.74 5.51 -21.94
N LYS A 391 27.45 5.64 -20.81
CA LYS A 391 28.53 6.63 -20.64
C LYS A 391 29.87 6.00 -21.01
N ASP A 392 30.66 6.72 -21.81
CA ASP A 392 32.01 6.33 -22.23
C ASP A 392 32.06 4.89 -22.77
N GLY A 393 31.10 4.54 -23.63
CA GLY A 393 30.97 3.21 -24.21
C GLY A 393 32.08 2.88 -25.20
N GLN A 394 32.54 1.63 -25.16
CA GLN A 394 33.44 1.09 -26.18
C GLN A 394 32.73 1.09 -27.55
N PRO A 395 33.35 1.63 -28.62
CA PRO A 395 32.76 1.59 -29.95
C PRO A 395 32.44 0.16 -30.40
N GLY A 396 31.29 -0.01 -31.05
CA GLY A 396 30.76 -1.32 -31.42
C GLY A 396 30.02 -2.06 -30.29
N ALA A 397 30.10 -1.63 -29.03
CA ALA A 397 29.23 -2.15 -27.96
C ALA A 397 27.76 -1.84 -28.26
N LYS A 398 26.85 -2.75 -27.90
CA LYS A 398 25.41 -2.60 -28.17
C LYS A 398 24.71 -1.78 -27.08
N TYR A 399 23.75 -0.95 -27.49
CA TYR A 399 22.81 -0.26 -26.59
C TYR A 399 21.36 -0.67 -26.91
N ASP A 400 20.49 -0.53 -25.91
CA ASP A 400 19.05 -0.82 -25.99
C ASP A 400 18.29 0.08 -25.01
N THR A 401 17.90 1.28 -25.46
CA THR A 401 17.18 2.24 -24.61
C THR A 401 15.71 1.88 -24.43
N SER A 402 15.25 0.73 -24.93
CA SER A 402 13.83 0.35 -24.96
C SER A 402 13.32 -0.32 -23.68
N ASP A 403 14.20 -0.53 -22.69
CA ASP A 403 13.81 -1.01 -21.36
C ASP A 403 12.93 0.01 -20.61
N ASN A 404 12.26 -0.42 -19.54
CA ASN A 404 11.28 0.43 -18.84
C ASN A 404 11.93 1.45 -17.88
N ASP A 405 13.25 1.42 -17.69
CA ASP A 405 13.97 2.38 -16.86
C ASP A 405 14.45 3.58 -17.71
N MET A 406 14.83 3.34 -18.97
CA MET A 406 15.14 4.37 -20.00
C MET A 406 13.92 4.80 -20.82
N LYS A 407 12.88 3.96 -20.92
CA LYS A 407 11.61 4.23 -21.62
C LYS A 407 10.41 4.04 -20.68
N PRO A 408 10.30 4.86 -19.61
CA PRO A 408 9.12 4.81 -18.74
C PRO A 408 7.85 5.11 -19.55
N THR A 409 6.78 4.37 -19.30
CA THR A 409 5.51 4.61 -20.03
C THR A 409 4.84 5.94 -19.64
N ARG A 410 5.16 6.48 -18.46
CA ARG A 410 4.64 7.74 -17.92
C ARG A 410 5.70 8.46 -17.10
N ILE A 411 5.72 9.78 -17.16
CA ILE A 411 6.59 10.67 -16.37
C ILE A 411 5.72 11.59 -15.52
N THR A 412 6.16 11.87 -14.30
CA THR A 412 5.58 12.90 -13.44
C THR A 412 6.64 13.96 -13.17
N THR A 413 6.37 15.21 -13.54
CA THR A 413 7.33 16.32 -13.34
C THR A 413 7.38 16.74 -11.85
N PRO A 414 8.40 17.50 -11.40
CA PRO A 414 8.49 17.99 -10.02
C PRO A 414 7.28 18.82 -9.56
N GLU A 415 6.56 19.45 -10.50
CA GLU A 415 5.34 20.24 -10.27
C GLU A 415 4.09 19.35 -10.10
N GLY A 416 4.22 18.03 -10.32
CA GLY A 416 3.16 17.03 -10.21
C GLY A 416 2.38 16.78 -11.51
N LYS A 417 2.70 17.46 -12.62
CA LYS A 417 2.09 17.17 -13.92
C LYS A 417 2.45 15.76 -14.38
N VAL A 418 1.48 15.03 -14.93
CA VAL A 418 1.70 13.68 -15.47
C VAL A 418 1.67 13.71 -16.98
N TYR A 419 2.60 13.00 -17.61
CA TYR A 419 2.73 12.87 -19.06
C TYR A 419 2.82 11.38 -19.42
N GLU A 420 2.18 10.97 -20.53
CA GLU A 420 2.17 9.60 -21.04
C GLU A 420 2.97 9.50 -22.34
N LEU A 421 3.77 8.43 -22.49
CA LEU A 421 4.62 8.21 -23.65
C LEU A 421 3.79 8.13 -24.94
N VAL A 422 4.26 8.75 -26.02
CA VAL A 422 3.70 8.60 -27.36
C VAL A 422 4.68 7.81 -28.22
N PRO A 423 4.59 6.46 -28.29
CA PRO A 423 5.65 5.64 -28.87
C PRO A 423 5.92 5.93 -30.35
N ALA A 424 4.88 6.35 -31.09
CA ALA A 424 4.97 6.74 -32.50
C ALA A 424 5.70 8.08 -32.74
N SER A 425 5.97 8.86 -31.68
CA SER A 425 6.66 10.16 -31.72
C SER A 425 8.12 10.08 -31.25
N THR A 426 8.61 8.88 -30.89
CA THR A 426 10.02 8.62 -30.55
C THR A 426 10.95 9.05 -31.69
N LYS A 427 12.07 9.71 -31.37
CA LYS A 427 13.09 10.14 -32.34
C LYS A 427 14.44 9.54 -31.97
N GLY A 428 15.31 9.39 -32.96
CA GLY A 428 16.53 8.58 -32.83
C GLY A 428 16.24 7.10 -33.08
N ASN A 429 17.19 6.23 -32.72
CA ASN A 429 17.09 4.79 -32.87
C ASN A 429 17.26 4.14 -31.49
N GLU A 430 16.31 3.30 -31.08
CA GLU A 430 16.30 2.72 -29.72
C GLU A 430 17.34 1.62 -29.52
N ASN A 431 17.81 0.99 -30.62
CA ASN A 431 18.66 -0.19 -30.60
C ASN A 431 19.80 -0.08 -31.61
N GLY A 432 21.05 -0.12 -31.15
CA GLY A 432 22.18 0.02 -32.07
C GLY A 432 23.52 -0.37 -31.45
N SER A 433 24.58 0.22 -32.00
CA SER A 433 25.94 0.11 -31.48
C SER A 433 26.53 1.49 -31.27
N VAL A 434 27.30 1.68 -30.20
CA VAL A 434 28.02 2.91 -29.88
C VAL A 434 28.99 3.25 -31.02
N GLU A 435 28.94 4.48 -31.53
CA GLU A 435 29.87 4.97 -32.55
C GLU A 435 31.02 5.77 -31.91
N ALA A 436 32.24 5.59 -32.42
CA ALA A 436 33.43 6.23 -31.87
C ALA A 436 33.35 7.76 -31.86
N GLY A 437 33.60 8.37 -30.71
CA GLY A 437 33.62 9.82 -30.50
C GLY A 437 32.28 10.53 -30.71
N LYS A 438 31.14 9.82 -30.77
CA LYS A 438 29.81 10.41 -30.95
C LYS A 438 28.92 10.18 -29.73
N THR A 439 28.07 11.17 -29.44
CA THR A 439 26.84 10.95 -28.67
C THR A 439 25.74 10.52 -29.62
N THR A 440 25.05 9.42 -29.30
CA THR A 440 23.81 9.00 -29.93
C THR A 440 22.65 9.49 -29.07
N GLU A 441 21.74 10.25 -29.66
CA GLU A 441 20.61 10.85 -28.95
C GLU A 441 19.31 10.10 -29.30
N VAL A 442 18.63 9.60 -28.27
CA VAL A 442 17.27 9.05 -28.37
C VAL A 442 16.34 10.04 -27.66
N THR A 443 15.19 10.36 -28.25
CA THR A 443 14.22 11.28 -27.64
C THR A 443 12.86 10.61 -27.52
N TYR A 444 12.45 10.37 -26.28
CA TYR A 444 11.10 9.95 -25.95
C TYR A 444 10.19 11.18 -25.81
N VAL A 445 9.12 11.18 -26.61
CA VAL A 445 8.13 12.26 -26.65
C VAL A 445 6.87 11.82 -25.91
N TYR A 446 6.43 12.66 -24.98
CA TYR A 446 5.29 12.40 -24.10
C TYR A 446 4.19 13.45 -24.30
N LYS A 447 2.95 13.07 -24.01
CA LYS A 447 1.76 13.93 -24.07
C LYS A 447 1.26 14.21 -22.67
N GLU A 448 0.88 15.46 -22.39
CA GLU A 448 0.32 15.83 -21.09
C GLU A 448 -1.00 15.07 -20.83
N VAL A 449 -1.05 14.32 -19.73
CA VAL A 449 -2.26 13.66 -19.26
C VAL A 449 -3.14 14.71 -18.59
N LYS A 450 -4.41 14.73 -19.01
CA LYS A 450 -5.39 15.73 -18.58
C LYS A 450 -6.56 15.08 -17.86
N GLY A 451 -7.13 15.83 -16.93
CA GLY A 451 -8.37 15.50 -16.24
C GLY A 451 -9.45 16.54 -16.48
N ASN A 452 -10.69 16.17 -16.15
CA ASN A 452 -11.83 17.07 -16.11
C ASN A 452 -12.46 17.02 -14.72
N VAL A 453 -13.06 18.12 -14.27
CA VAL A 453 -13.91 18.18 -13.09
C VAL A 453 -15.31 18.54 -13.55
N VAL A 454 -16.30 17.73 -13.16
CA VAL A 454 -17.71 17.91 -13.53
C VAL A 454 -18.55 18.00 -12.27
N VAL A 455 -19.44 19.00 -12.25
CA VAL A 455 -20.35 19.29 -11.16
C VAL A 455 -21.76 18.88 -11.58
N HIS A 456 -22.33 17.95 -10.84
CA HIS A 456 -23.68 17.41 -11.02
C HIS A 456 -24.65 18.02 -10.00
N TYR A 457 -25.85 18.35 -10.45
CA TYR A 457 -26.93 18.89 -9.60
C TYR A 457 -28.08 17.89 -9.55
N VAL A 458 -28.30 17.27 -8.39
CA VAL A 458 -29.33 16.22 -8.24
C VAL A 458 -30.25 16.45 -7.04
N ASP A 459 -31.45 15.87 -7.08
CA ASP A 459 -32.34 15.78 -5.93
C ASP A 459 -31.91 14.70 -4.90
N GLU A 460 -32.59 14.61 -3.76
CA GLU A 460 -32.36 13.57 -2.74
C GLU A 460 -32.52 12.12 -3.25
N ALA A 461 -33.19 11.90 -4.40
CA ALA A 461 -33.35 10.60 -5.04
C ALA A 461 -32.26 10.31 -6.10
N GLY A 462 -31.49 11.32 -6.52
CA GLY A 462 -30.42 11.22 -7.52
C GLY A 462 -30.83 11.60 -8.94
N ASN A 463 -31.99 12.20 -9.16
CA ASN A 463 -32.40 12.72 -10.47
C ASN A 463 -31.70 14.06 -10.76
N THR A 464 -31.19 14.26 -11.98
CA THR A 464 -30.60 15.53 -12.43
C THR A 464 -31.63 16.66 -12.47
N ILE A 465 -31.39 17.75 -11.74
CA ILE A 465 -32.28 18.92 -11.65
C ILE A 465 -31.75 20.17 -12.38
N ALA A 466 -30.45 20.26 -12.65
CA ALA A 466 -29.85 21.29 -13.51
C ALA A 466 -28.78 20.68 -14.42
N GLU A 467 -28.42 21.38 -15.49
CA GLU A 467 -27.43 20.91 -16.46
C GLU A 467 -26.03 20.83 -15.83
N ASP A 468 -25.33 19.70 -16.07
CA ASP A 468 -24.00 19.45 -15.49
C ASP A 468 -22.98 20.52 -15.93
N ILE A 469 -22.29 21.13 -14.97
CA ILE A 469 -21.26 22.14 -15.26
C ILE A 469 -19.87 21.48 -15.33
N LYS A 470 -19.13 21.80 -16.38
CA LYS A 470 -17.70 21.48 -16.47
C LYS A 470 -16.90 22.60 -15.79
N ASP A 471 -16.64 22.41 -14.51
CA ASP A 471 -15.81 23.28 -13.67
C ASP A 471 -14.41 23.45 -14.29
N THR A 472 -13.69 22.34 -14.41
CA THR A 472 -12.35 22.29 -14.99
C THR A 472 -12.40 21.40 -16.23
N THR A 473 -12.15 21.95 -17.41
CA THR A 473 -12.00 21.17 -18.65
C THR A 473 -10.52 21.11 -19.04
N ASP A 474 -10.04 19.94 -19.45
CA ASP A 474 -8.70 19.77 -20.04
C ASP A 474 -7.53 20.17 -19.09
N GLY A 475 -7.74 20.08 -17.78
CA GLY A 475 -6.81 20.51 -16.73
C GLY A 475 -5.64 19.55 -16.53
N SER A 476 -4.46 20.10 -16.22
CA SER A 476 -3.27 19.32 -15.87
C SER A 476 -3.52 18.42 -14.66
N VAL A 477 -3.16 17.14 -14.72
CA VAL A 477 -3.17 16.28 -13.53
C VAL A 477 -2.33 16.92 -12.41
N SER A 478 -2.82 16.85 -11.17
CA SER A 478 -2.30 17.55 -9.99
C SER A 478 -2.48 19.08 -9.94
N SER A 479 -3.14 19.73 -10.90
CA SER A 479 -3.60 21.12 -10.69
C SER A 479 -4.67 21.15 -9.59
N ALA A 480 -4.79 22.27 -8.87
CA ALA A 480 -5.89 22.45 -7.92
C ALA A 480 -7.23 22.62 -8.66
N TYR A 481 -8.32 22.18 -8.05
CA TYR A 481 -9.70 22.56 -8.39
C TYR A 481 -10.47 22.91 -7.10
N ASP A 482 -11.51 23.73 -7.24
CA ASP A 482 -12.43 24.12 -6.16
C ASP A 482 -13.78 24.44 -6.79
N THR A 483 -14.78 23.55 -6.62
CA THR A 483 -16.09 23.67 -7.26
C THR A 483 -17.06 24.56 -6.47
N SER A 484 -16.57 25.29 -5.45
CA SER A 484 -17.38 26.11 -4.54
C SER A 484 -18.06 27.32 -5.19
N ASP A 485 -17.58 27.78 -6.34
CA ASP A 485 -18.26 28.80 -7.16
C ASP A 485 -19.49 28.21 -7.89
N ASN A 486 -19.38 26.95 -8.31
CA ASN A 486 -20.41 26.12 -8.93
C ASN A 486 -21.39 25.51 -7.92
N LYS A 487 -21.50 26.08 -6.70
CA LYS A 487 -22.32 25.60 -5.58
C LYS A 487 -23.46 26.58 -5.21
N PRO A 488 -24.49 26.76 -6.08
CA PRO A 488 -25.61 27.65 -5.78
C PRO A 488 -26.42 27.15 -4.58
N ALA A 489 -26.83 28.06 -3.70
CA ALA A 489 -27.60 27.72 -2.49
C ALA A 489 -29.04 27.24 -2.81
N THR A 490 -29.60 27.72 -3.91
CA THR A 490 -30.90 27.29 -4.46
C THR A 490 -30.81 27.08 -5.96
N ILE A 491 -31.62 26.14 -6.47
CA ILE A 491 -31.83 25.88 -7.89
C ILE A 491 -33.32 25.98 -8.18
N THR A 492 -33.71 26.77 -9.18
CA THR A 492 -35.08 26.79 -9.70
C THR A 492 -35.09 26.10 -11.06
N THR A 493 -35.90 25.05 -11.21
CA THR A 493 -35.97 24.26 -12.43
C THR A 493 -36.89 24.89 -13.48
N LYS A 494 -36.84 24.40 -14.72
CA LYS A 494 -37.58 24.98 -15.86
C LYS A 494 -39.11 24.84 -15.75
N ASP A 495 -39.59 23.96 -14.88
CA ASP A 495 -40.99 23.78 -14.47
C ASP A 495 -41.38 24.56 -13.20
N GLY A 496 -40.46 25.32 -12.60
CA GLY A 496 -40.74 26.27 -11.51
C GLY A 496 -40.58 25.72 -10.10
N LYS A 497 -40.23 24.44 -9.92
CA LYS A 497 -39.85 23.89 -8.61
C LYS A 497 -38.59 24.59 -8.10
N VAL A 498 -38.53 24.83 -6.79
CA VAL A 498 -37.36 25.37 -6.11
C VAL A 498 -36.73 24.26 -5.29
N TYR A 499 -35.41 24.14 -5.33
CA TYR A 499 -34.63 23.18 -4.57
C TYR A 499 -33.57 23.92 -3.74
N VAL A 500 -33.39 23.56 -2.47
CA VAL A 500 -32.37 24.10 -1.55
C VAL A 500 -31.24 23.08 -1.39
N LEU A 501 -30.00 23.54 -1.41
CA LEU A 501 -28.81 22.70 -1.23
C LEU A 501 -28.84 21.99 0.14
N VAL A 502 -28.42 20.72 0.18
CA VAL A 502 -28.21 19.95 1.42
C VAL A 502 -26.70 19.75 1.62
N PRO A 503 -25.98 20.64 2.35
CA PRO A 503 -24.51 20.64 2.38
C PRO A 503 -23.91 19.39 3.04
N THR A 504 -24.68 18.67 3.87
CA THR A 504 -24.28 17.39 4.47
C THR A 504 -24.40 16.20 3.51
N SER A 505 -24.82 16.43 2.27
CA SER A 505 -25.12 15.39 1.28
C SER A 505 -24.39 15.56 -0.05
N THR A 506 -23.47 16.53 -0.16
CA THR A 506 -22.49 16.57 -1.26
C THR A 506 -21.75 15.22 -1.35
N LYS A 507 -21.50 14.73 -2.57
CA LYS A 507 -20.71 13.53 -2.84
C LYS A 507 -19.51 13.92 -3.71
N GLY A 508 -18.33 13.39 -3.40
CA GLY A 508 -17.06 13.90 -3.94
C GLY A 508 -16.48 15.01 -3.06
N GLU A 509 -15.20 15.31 -3.25
CA GLU A 509 -14.51 16.40 -2.54
C GLU A 509 -14.76 17.72 -3.27
N GLU A 510 -15.20 18.76 -2.56
CA GLU A 510 -15.54 20.06 -3.17
C GLU A 510 -14.30 20.86 -3.62
N SER A 511 -13.12 20.49 -3.14
CA SER A 511 -11.84 21.01 -3.63
C SER A 511 -10.77 19.93 -3.53
N GLY A 512 -9.78 19.98 -4.41
CA GLY A 512 -8.77 18.92 -4.47
C GLY A 512 -7.73 19.11 -5.56
N LYS A 513 -7.21 17.99 -6.05
CA LYS A 513 -6.28 17.92 -7.18
C LYS A 513 -6.92 17.15 -8.34
N VAL A 514 -6.82 17.71 -9.54
CA VAL A 514 -7.34 17.09 -10.77
C VAL A 514 -6.68 15.73 -10.97
N THR A 515 -7.50 14.69 -11.09
CA THR A 515 -7.06 13.31 -11.36
C THR A 515 -7.20 12.98 -12.85
N GLU A 516 -6.54 11.93 -13.30
CA GLU A 516 -6.72 11.41 -14.66
C GLU A 516 -8.16 10.91 -14.89
N GLY A 517 -8.77 11.28 -16.02
CA GLY A 517 -10.17 10.98 -16.33
C GLY A 517 -11.11 12.11 -15.91
N THR A 518 -12.27 11.76 -15.34
CA THR A 518 -13.25 12.72 -14.83
C THR A 518 -13.35 12.59 -13.31
N THR A 519 -13.17 13.70 -12.60
CA THR A 519 -13.50 13.86 -11.19
C THR A 519 -14.93 14.40 -11.10
N GLU A 520 -15.81 13.70 -10.41
CA GLU A 520 -17.24 14.05 -10.32
C GLU A 520 -17.56 14.57 -8.91
N VAL A 521 -18.10 15.80 -8.83
CA VAL A 521 -18.64 16.39 -7.60
C VAL A 521 -20.16 16.48 -7.77
N THR A 522 -20.93 15.94 -6.84
CA THR A 522 -22.40 15.94 -6.90
C THR A 522 -22.96 16.73 -5.74
N TYR A 523 -23.55 17.89 -6.04
CA TYR A 523 -24.32 18.67 -5.09
C TYR A 523 -25.76 18.13 -5.03
N VAL A 524 -26.18 17.72 -3.83
CA VAL A 524 -27.52 17.16 -3.57
C VAL A 524 -28.42 18.24 -2.98
N TYR A 525 -29.62 18.37 -3.55
CA TYR A 525 -30.61 19.36 -3.16
C TYR A 525 -31.92 18.69 -2.73
N LYS A 526 -32.66 19.38 -1.86
CA LYS A 526 -33.99 19.01 -1.40
C LYS A 526 -35.02 19.93 -2.05
N GLU A 527 -36.11 19.36 -2.58
CA GLU A 527 -37.21 20.18 -3.11
C GLU A 527 -37.85 20.98 -1.96
N VAL A 528 -38.04 22.29 -2.18
CA VAL A 528 -38.75 23.16 -1.24
C VAL A 528 -40.24 22.99 -1.48
N THR A 529 -40.91 22.47 -0.46
CA THR A 529 -42.35 22.17 -0.49
C THR A 529 -43.09 22.99 0.56
N GLY A 530 -44.32 23.40 0.24
CA GLY A 530 -45.27 23.97 1.20
C GLY A 530 -46.41 23.01 1.55
N ASP A 531 -46.98 23.22 2.73
CA ASP A 531 -48.22 22.59 3.18
C ASP A 531 -49.35 23.64 3.19
N VAL A 532 -50.59 23.21 2.91
CA VAL A 532 -51.82 24.00 3.05
C VAL A 532 -52.68 23.34 4.13
N VAL A 533 -53.06 24.12 5.15
CA VAL A 533 -53.81 23.65 6.32
C VAL A 533 -55.06 24.50 6.49
N VAL A 534 -56.18 23.82 6.72
CA VAL A 534 -57.51 24.43 6.94
C VAL A 534 -57.90 24.28 8.40
N HIS A 535 -58.10 25.44 9.05
CA HIS A 535 -58.51 25.57 10.45
C HIS A 535 -59.99 25.93 10.55
N TYR A 536 -60.65 25.45 11.61
CA TYR A 536 -62.07 25.70 11.87
C TYR A 536 -62.26 26.35 13.24
N VAL A 537 -62.71 27.60 13.27
CA VAL A 537 -62.90 28.37 14.52
C VAL A 537 -64.31 28.96 14.64
N ASP A 538 -64.74 29.22 15.88
CA ASP A 538 -65.92 30.05 16.11
C ASP A 538 -65.60 31.56 15.97
N THR A 539 -66.62 32.41 16.14
CA THR A 539 -66.50 33.87 16.11
C THR A 539 -65.59 34.48 17.19
N GLU A 540 -65.20 33.72 18.21
CA GLU A 540 -64.26 34.14 19.26
C GLU A 540 -62.82 33.66 18.97
N GLY A 541 -62.65 32.76 18.00
CA GLY A 541 -61.37 32.16 17.62
C GLY A 541 -61.08 30.81 18.28
N ASN A 542 -62.04 30.21 18.99
CA ASN A 542 -61.87 28.88 19.58
C ASN A 542 -61.95 27.81 18.50
N VAL A 543 -61.08 26.80 18.54
CA VAL A 543 -61.08 25.69 17.55
C VAL A 543 -62.30 24.78 17.74
N ILE A 544 -63.11 24.61 16.68
CA ILE A 544 -64.38 23.86 16.71
C ILE A 544 -64.41 22.57 15.88
N ALA A 545 -63.39 22.30 15.06
CA ALA A 545 -63.15 20.98 14.47
C ALA A 545 -61.64 20.74 14.36
N GLU A 546 -61.23 19.50 14.09
CA GLU A 546 -59.82 19.18 13.84
C GLU A 546 -59.33 19.86 12.55
N ASP A 547 -58.10 20.37 12.58
CA ASP A 547 -57.44 20.94 11.41
C ASP A 547 -57.31 19.90 10.30
N LYS A 548 -57.53 20.29 9.05
CA LYS A 548 -57.29 19.43 7.88
C LYS A 548 -56.05 19.85 7.14
N GLU A 549 -55.26 18.86 6.75
CA GLU A 549 -54.28 19.03 5.68
C GLU A 549 -55.02 18.95 4.34
N ASP A 550 -55.00 20.04 3.59
CA ASP A 550 -55.62 20.17 2.27
C ASP A 550 -54.66 19.64 1.19
N THR A 551 -53.48 20.25 1.14
CA THR A 551 -52.41 19.96 0.20
C THR A 551 -51.12 19.79 1.00
N LYS A 552 -50.49 18.61 0.96
CA LYS A 552 -49.30 18.30 1.75
C LYS A 552 -48.07 18.12 0.88
N GLY A 553 -46.97 18.78 1.22
CA GLY A 553 -45.67 18.63 0.53
C GLY A 553 -45.70 19.02 -0.95
N ALA A 554 -46.50 20.01 -1.34
CA ALA A 554 -46.57 20.46 -2.72
C ALA A 554 -45.42 21.42 -3.08
N SER A 555 -44.97 21.37 -4.33
CA SER A 555 -43.99 22.31 -4.88
C SER A 555 -44.44 23.78 -4.72
N LEU A 556 -43.51 24.70 -4.48
CA LEU A 556 -43.81 26.13 -4.54
C LEU A 556 -44.48 26.52 -5.86
N ASN A 557 -45.44 27.45 -5.78
CA ASN A 557 -46.30 27.90 -6.90
C ASN A 557 -47.24 26.83 -7.48
N ALA A 558 -47.41 25.68 -6.82
CA ALA A 558 -48.59 24.84 -7.04
C ALA A 558 -49.85 25.61 -6.65
N LYS A 559 -50.97 25.40 -7.37
CA LYS A 559 -52.26 25.99 -7.01
C LYS A 559 -52.95 25.17 -5.93
N TYR A 560 -53.52 25.85 -4.93
CA TYR A 560 -54.42 25.26 -3.94
C TYR A 560 -55.82 25.88 -4.02
N ASP A 561 -56.82 25.12 -3.58
CA ASP A 561 -58.23 25.51 -3.48
C ASP A 561 -58.87 24.74 -2.31
N THR A 562 -59.09 25.42 -1.19
CA THR A 562 -59.59 24.81 0.05
C THR A 562 -61.11 24.78 0.14
N THR A 563 -61.84 25.08 -0.94
CA THR A 563 -63.30 25.24 -0.91
C THR A 563 -64.08 23.93 -0.77
N ASP A 564 -63.45 22.78 -1.05
CA ASP A 564 -63.99 21.46 -0.71
C ASP A 564 -63.99 21.21 0.81
N ASN A 565 -63.02 21.80 1.52
CA ASN A 565 -62.82 21.73 2.95
C ASN A 565 -63.65 22.77 3.74
N LYS A 566 -64.71 23.31 3.14
CA LYS A 566 -65.59 24.36 3.67
C LYS A 566 -67.01 23.84 3.98
N PRO A 567 -67.23 23.06 5.06
CA PRO A 567 -68.56 22.58 5.42
C PRO A 567 -69.48 23.72 5.86
N ALA A 568 -70.76 23.67 5.49
CA ALA A 568 -71.75 24.70 5.84
C ALA A 568 -72.14 24.72 7.33
N THR A 569 -71.97 23.59 8.02
CA THR A 569 -72.18 23.44 9.48
C THR A 569 -71.14 22.50 10.08
N ILE A 570 -70.75 22.79 11.32
CA ILE A 570 -69.91 21.92 12.16
C ILE A 570 -70.70 21.58 13.43
N GLU A 571 -70.52 20.39 13.99
CA GLU A 571 -71.09 20.00 15.28
C GLU A 571 -69.97 19.52 16.19
N LYS A 572 -69.90 20.09 17.41
CA LYS A 572 -68.89 19.76 18.41
C LYS A 572 -69.52 19.80 19.79
N ASP A 573 -69.22 18.80 20.62
CA ASP A 573 -69.69 18.69 22.01
C ASP A 573 -71.23 18.81 22.16
N GLY A 574 -71.97 18.38 21.14
CA GLY A 574 -73.44 18.50 21.06
C GLY A 574 -73.98 19.90 20.70
N VAL A 575 -73.08 20.84 20.37
CA VAL A 575 -73.39 22.20 19.93
C VAL A 575 -73.19 22.31 18.41
N LYS A 576 -74.18 22.88 17.74
CA LYS A 576 -74.15 23.14 16.30
C LYS A 576 -73.60 24.54 16.00
N TYR A 577 -72.79 24.63 14.95
CA TYR A 577 -72.17 25.85 14.45
C TYR A 577 -72.47 25.99 12.95
N TYR A 578 -72.75 27.20 12.49
CA TYR A 578 -73.07 27.56 11.11
C TYR A 578 -71.97 28.42 10.50
N LEU A 579 -71.58 28.18 9.25
CA LEU A 579 -70.56 29.02 8.59
C LEU A 579 -71.06 30.47 8.49
N THR A 580 -70.22 31.43 8.88
CA THR A 580 -70.56 32.86 8.78
C THR A 580 -70.59 33.31 7.31
N GLU A 581 -71.36 34.36 6.99
CA GLU A 581 -71.46 34.89 5.61
C GLU A 581 -70.11 35.33 5.01
N LYS A 582 -69.16 35.71 5.87
CA LYS A 582 -67.80 36.09 5.47
C LYS A 582 -66.90 34.89 5.15
N ALA A 583 -67.26 33.70 5.66
CA ALA A 583 -66.55 32.43 5.62
C ALA A 583 -65.12 32.43 6.19
N VAL A 584 -64.20 33.22 5.62
CA VAL A 584 -62.77 33.24 5.98
C VAL A 584 -62.48 34.37 6.98
N LYS A 585 -61.56 34.11 7.92
CA LYS A 585 -61.07 35.07 8.91
C LYS A 585 -60.19 36.16 8.26
N ASP A 586 -60.35 37.43 8.66
CA ASP A 586 -59.71 38.59 8.01
C ASP A 586 -58.16 38.56 7.92
N ASP A 587 -57.50 37.87 8.85
CA ASP A 587 -56.04 37.74 8.94
C ASP A 587 -55.51 36.44 8.31
N SER A 588 -56.38 35.63 7.71
CA SER A 588 -56.07 34.33 7.11
C SER A 588 -55.74 34.43 5.62
N LYS A 589 -55.25 33.32 5.03
CA LYS A 589 -55.02 33.22 3.59
C LYS A 589 -56.34 33.04 2.82
N PRO A 590 -56.43 33.51 1.55
CA PRO A 590 -57.61 33.31 0.72
C PRO A 590 -57.88 31.82 0.45
N GLU A 591 -59.12 31.48 0.09
CA GLU A 591 -59.55 30.09 -0.19
C GLU A 591 -58.81 29.47 -1.38
N THR A 592 -58.22 30.28 -2.26
CA THR A 592 -57.44 29.85 -3.43
C THR A 592 -56.16 30.67 -3.53
N GLY A 593 -55.07 30.03 -3.96
CA GLY A 593 -53.78 30.72 -4.08
C GLY A 593 -52.65 29.87 -4.63
N ASP A 594 -51.43 30.37 -4.43
CA ASP A 594 -50.17 29.69 -4.75
C ASP A 594 -49.51 29.18 -3.45
N VAL A 595 -49.06 27.93 -3.45
CA VAL A 595 -48.32 27.33 -2.34
C VAL A 595 -47.00 28.07 -2.16
N VAL A 596 -46.78 28.62 -0.96
CA VAL A 596 -45.55 29.31 -0.55
C VAL A 596 -44.70 28.42 0.35
N GLU A 597 -43.45 28.82 0.60
CA GLU A 597 -42.56 28.12 1.53
C GLU A 597 -43.13 28.07 2.95
N GLY A 598 -43.14 26.87 3.56
CA GLY A 598 -43.68 26.62 4.89
C GLY A 598 -45.17 26.27 4.89
N LYS A 599 -45.91 26.73 5.91
CA LYS A 599 -47.35 26.47 6.04
C LYS A 599 -48.19 27.65 5.53
N THR A 600 -49.18 27.31 4.71
CA THR A 600 -50.24 28.22 4.24
C THR A 600 -51.51 27.90 5.02
N GLU A 601 -51.95 28.83 5.86
CA GLU A 601 -53.05 28.59 6.81
C GLU A 601 -54.32 29.35 6.39
N VAL A 602 -55.37 28.60 6.04
CA VAL A 602 -56.72 29.11 5.72
C VAL A 602 -57.64 28.82 6.92
N THR A 603 -58.47 29.78 7.32
CA THR A 603 -59.24 29.69 8.58
C THR A 603 -60.71 30.06 8.36
N TYR A 604 -61.59 29.07 8.51
CA TYR A 604 -63.03 29.24 8.39
C TYR A 604 -63.68 29.58 9.74
N VAL A 605 -64.59 30.56 9.73
CA VAL A 605 -65.23 31.16 10.92
C VAL A 605 -66.73 30.84 10.97
N TYR A 606 -67.19 30.34 12.11
CA TYR A 606 -68.55 29.86 12.31
C TYR A 606 -69.25 30.54 13.51
N GLU A 607 -70.54 30.77 13.38
CA GLU A 607 -71.42 31.28 14.43
C GLU A 607 -72.15 30.13 15.16
N LYS A 608 -72.29 30.21 16.49
CA LYS A 608 -72.95 29.19 17.29
C LYS A 608 -74.48 29.26 17.12
N ALA A 609 -75.14 28.10 16.96
CA ALA A 609 -76.59 28.02 16.86
C ALA A 609 -77.31 28.52 18.13
N GLY A 610 -78.56 28.95 17.99
CA GLY A 610 -79.44 29.34 19.10
C GLY A 610 -80.66 28.42 19.25
N GLN A 611 -81.45 28.65 20.30
CA GLN A 611 -82.62 27.84 20.64
C GLN A 611 -83.81 28.70 21.10
N VAL A 612 -85.05 28.22 20.91
CA VAL A 612 -86.28 28.83 21.41
C VAL A 612 -87.09 27.79 22.19
N VAL A 613 -87.44 28.10 23.44
CA VAL A 613 -88.09 27.18 24.40
C VAL A 613 -89.38 27.80 24.95
N VAL A 614 -90.40 26.99 25.12
CA VAL A 614 -91.74 27.37 25.59
C VAL A 614 -92.08 26.60 26.86
N HIS A 615 -92.34 27.34 27.94
CA HIS A 615 -92.65 26.80 29.27
C HIS A 615 -94.15 26.89 29.61
N TYR A 616 -94.67 25.88 30.29
CA TYR A 616 -96.10 25.79 30.67
C TYR A 616 -96.26 25.72 32.18
N VAL A 617 -96.75 26.78 32.81
CA VAL A 617 -96.82 26.89 34.28
C VAL A 617 -98.20 27.27 34.81
N ASP A 618 -98.50 26.95 36.06
CA ASP A 618 -99.69 27.46 36.76
C ASP A 618 -99.53 28.93 37.24
N GLU A 619 -100.60 29.52 37.81
CA GLU A 619 -100.58 30.88 38.40
C GLU A 619 -99.52 31.06 39.52
N ALA A 620 -98.98 29.98 40.10
CA ALA A 620 -97.91 30.01 41.09
C ALA A 620 -96.49 29.80 40.50
N GLY A 621 -96.38 29.42 39.22
CA GLY A 621 -95.13 29.18 38.51
C GLY A 621 -94.66 27.72 38.50
N ASN A 622 -95.47 26.76 38.92
CA ASN A 622 -95.15 25.33 38.84
C ASN A 622 -95.36 24.83 37.41
N THR A 623 -94.43 24.05 36.86
CA THR A 623 -94.58 23.40 35.53
C THR A 623 -95.74 22.40 35.53
N ILE A 624 -96.69 22.57 34.62
CA ILE A 624 -97.90 21.71 34.48
C ILE A 624 -97.91 20.85 33.20
N GLN A 625 -97.04 21.17 32.24
CA GLN A 625 -96.79 20.40 31.03
C GLN A 625 -95.31 20.54 30.68
N THR A 626 -94.71 19.47 30.13
CA THR A 626 -93.30 19.48 29.70
C THR A 626 -93.02 20.62 28.73
N ASP A 627 -91.90 21.33 28.95
CA ASP A 627 -91.45 22.40 28.08
C ASP A 627 -91.32 21.93 26.61
N ALA A 628 -91.77 22.78 25.68
CA ALA A 628 -91.65 22.54 24.25
C ALA A 628 -90.49 23.35 23.65
N VAL A 629 -90.01 22.94 22.48
CA VAL A 629 -88.93 23.63 21.77
C VAL A 629 -89.43 23.98 20.37
N ASP A 630 -89.66 25.26 20.12
CA ASP A 630 -90.08 25.81 18.82
C ASP A 630 -88.96 25.63 17.79
N THR A 631 -87.76 26.11 18.13
CA THR A 631 -86.58 26.04 17.25
C THR A 631 -85.43 25.45 18.03
N LYS A 632 -84.99 24.23 17.66
CA LYS A 632 -83.76 23.61 18.14
C LYS A 632 -82.62 23.82 17.14
N ASP A 633 -81.45 24.19 17.66
CA ASP A 633 -80.19 24.38 16.91
C ASP A 633 -80.37 25.29 15.68
N GLY A 634 -81.16 26.35 15.82
CA GLY A 634 -81.48 27.27 14.73
C GLY A 634 -80.27 28.06 14.27
N LYS A 635 -80.13 28.24 12.95
CA LYS A 635 -79.16 29.19 12.39
C LYS A 635 -79.49 30.60 12.91
N PRO A 636 -78.49 31.38 13.36
CA PRO A 636 -78.68 32.79 13.66
C PRO A 636 -79.34 33.56 12.50
N GLY A 637 -80.33 34.38 12.85
CA GLY A 637 -81.17 35.15 11.91
C GLY A 637 -82.46 34.46 11.44
N VAL A 638 -82.67 33.17 11.72
CA VAL A 638 -83.94 32.47 11.42
C VAL A 638 -85.05 32.97 12.36
N THR A 639 -86.27 33.18 11.84
CA THR A 639 -87.42 33.68 12.62
C THR A 639 -88.21 32.58 13.33
N TYR A 640 -88.67 32.84 14.56
CA TYR A 640 -89.50 31.95 15.37
C TYR A 640 -90.90 32.54 15.65
N ASN A 641 -91.88 31.68 16.01
CA ASN A 641 -93.25 32.09 16.32
C ASN A 641 -93.96 31.07 17.21
N THR A 642 -94.02 31.33 18.52
CA THR A 642 -94.60 30.38 19.50
C THR A 642 -96.13 30.48 19.62
N THR A 643 -96.81 31.24 18.74
CA THR A 643 -98.23 31.58 18.88
C THR A 643 -99.23 30.56 18.29
N ASP A 644 -98.76 29.45 17.72
CA ASP A 644 -99.66 28.39 17.25
C ASP A 644 -100.32 27.63 18.42
N ASN A 645 -101.43 26.92 18.16
CA ASN A 645 -102.18 26.23 19.23
C ASN A 645 -101.46 25.01 19.80
N ASP A 646 -100.42 24.49 19.13
CA ASP A 646 -99.66 23.33 19.59
C ASP A 646 -98.60 23.74 20.62
N MET A 647 -98.00 24.93 20.44
CA MET A 647 -97.13 25.62 21.40
C MET A 647 -97.89 26.49 22.42
N LYS A 648 -99.14 26.87 22.13
CA LYS A 648 -100.00 27.72 22.98
C LYS A 648 -101.41 27.14 23.14
N PRO A 649 -101.57 25.94 23.75
CA PRO A 649 -102.87 25.34 23.97
C PRO A 649 -103.75 26.21 24.88
N THR A 650 -105.07 26.21 24.66
CA THR A 650 -106.00 27.02 25.46
C THR A 650 -106.40 26.37 26.78
N ARG A 651 -106.36 25.04 26.86
CA ARG A 651 -106.52 24.26 28.10
C ARG A 651 -105.50 23.11 28.10
N ILE A 652 -104.88 22.87 29.25
CA ILE A 652 -103.96 21.75 29.52
C ILE A 652 -104.67 20.77 30.45
N THR A 653 -104.49 19.47 30.23
CA THR A 653 -104.89 18.43 31.19
C THR A 653 -103.64 17.68 31.62
N THR A 654 -103.32 17.69 32.92
CA THR A 654 -102.12 17.03 33.44
C THR A 654 -102.31 15.50 33.48
N PRO A 655 -101.23 14.69 33.60
CA PRO A 655 -101.35 13.23 33.70
C PRO A 655 -102.22 12.74 34.87
N GLU A 656 -102.34 13.54 35.93
CA GLU A 656 -103.18 13.29 37.11
C GLU A 656 -104.68 13.57 36.84
N GLY A 657 -105.00 14.11 35.66
CA GLY A 657 -106.37 14.42 35.23
C GLY A 657 -106.88 15.80 35.67
N LYS A 658 -106.03 16.65 36.27
CA LYS A 658 -106.38 18.05 36.55
C LYS A 658 -106.48 18.86 35.25
N VAL A 659 -107.49 19.71 35.16
CA VAL A 659 -107.68 20.61 34.00
C VAL A 659 -107.30 22.04 34.37
N TYR A 660 -106.48 22.66 33.52
CA TYR A 660 -106.01 24.03 33.63
C TYR A 660 -106.37 24.81 32.36
N GLU A 661 -106.71 26.10 32.50
CA GLU A 661 -107.10 27.00 31.40
C GLU A 661 -106.12 28.18 31.27
N LEU A 662 -105.77 28.54 30.04
CA LEU A 662 -104.77 29.56 29.74
C LEU A 662 -105.20 30.94 30.25
N VAL A 663 -104.26 31.71 30.78
CA VAL A 663 -104.43 33.11 31.20
C VAL A 663 -103.58 34.00 30.25
N PRO A 664 -104.09 34.42 29.08
CA PRO A 664 -103.27 35.04 28.04
C PRO A 664 -102.54 36.32 28.49
N ALA A 665 -103.16 37.09 29.39
CA ALA A 665 -102.61 38.32 29.96
C ALA A 665 -101.40 38.09 30.90
N SER A 666 -101.11 36.84 31.26
CA SER A 666 -99.99 36.45 32.13
C SER A 666 -98.80 35.84 31.38
N THR A 667 -98.84 35.82 30.04
CA THR A 667 -97.74 35.40 29.16
C THR A 667 -96.46 36.20 29.43
N LYS A 668 -95.30 35.54 29.41
CA LYS A 668 -93.97 36.16 29.58
C LYS A 668 -93.03 35.74 28.44
N GLY A 669 -91.99 36.53 28.21
CA GLY A 669 -91.13 36.39 27.03
C GLY A 669 -91.70 37.11 25.81
N ASN A 670 -91.03 36.97 24.67
CA ASN A 670 -91.48 37.52 23.39
C ASN A 670 -91.89 36.36 22.47
N GLU A 671 -93.13 36.37 21.99
CA GLU A 671 -93.69 35.25 21.21
C GLU A 671 -93.18 35.21 19.76
N ASN A 672 -92.53 36.28 19.28
CA ASN A 672 -92.09 36.44 17.88
C ASN A 672 -90.74 37.15 17.76
N GLY A 673 -89.76 36.53 17.10
CA GLY A 673 -88.45 37.16 16.90
C GLY A 673 -87.55 36.37 15.95
N SER A 674 -86.23 36.56 16.09
CA SER A 674 -85.21 35.80 15.39
C SER A 674 -84.25 35.12 16.36
N VAL A 675 -83.76 33.94 16.00
CA VAL A 675 -82.74 33.20 16.74
C VAL A 675 -81.44 34.00 16.75
N GLU A 676 -80.91 34.27 17.93
CA GLU A 676 -79.61 34.92 18.14
C GLU A 676 -78.51 33.89 18.40
N ALA A 677 -77.28 34.18 17.94
CA ALA A 677 -76.16 33.25 18.04
C ALA A 677 -75.83 32.86 19.48
N GLY A 678 -75.77 31.55 19.73
CA GLY A 678 -75.41 30.96 21.03
C GLY A 678 -76.40 31.19 22.18
N LYS A 679 -77.58 31.77 21.94
CA LYS A 679 -78.57 32.10 22.98
C LYS A 679 -79.77 31.15 22.97
N THR A 680 -80.31 30.89 24.15
CA THR A 680 -81.67 30.36 24.34
C THR A 680 -82.63 31.52 24.55
N THR A 681 -83.78 31.48 23.89
CA THR A 681 -84.90 32.44 24.06
C THR A 681 -86.06 31.72 24.73
N GLU A 682 -86.60 32.28 25.80
CA GLU A 682 -87.62 31.64 26.64
C GLU A 682 -88.96 32.38 26.54
N VAL A 683 -90.03 31.62 26.31
CA VAL A 683 -91.44 32.07 26.37
C VAL A 683 -92.15 31.27 27.45
N THR A 684 -93.11 31.88 28.16
CA THR A 684 -93.85 31.20 29.25
C THR A 684 -95.34 31.49 29.17
N TYR A 685 -96.14 30.44 29.06
CA TYR A 685 -97.59 30.48 29.15
C TYR A 685 -98.06 30.06 30.54
N VAL A 686 -99.03 30.80 31.09
CA VAL A 686 -99.49 30.69 32.48
C VAL A 686 -100.97 30.27 32.49
N TYR A 687 -101.33 29.30 33.34
CA TYR A 687 -102.65 28.66 33.35
C TYR A 687 -103.26 28.54 34.76
N LYS A 688 -104.57 28.29 34.83
CA LYS A 688 -105.38 28.29 36.07
C LYS A 688 -106.25 27.03 36.22
N GLU A 689 -106.28 26.44 37.41
CA GLU A 689 -107.02 25.17 37.69
C GLU A 689 -108.56 25.34 37.70
N VAL A 690 -109.26 24.33 37.17
CA VAL A 690 -110.74 24.24 37.08
C VAL A 690 -111.33 23.29 38.15
N LYS A 691 -112.54 23.60 38.67
CA LYS A 691 -113.16 22.97 39.86
C LYS A 691 -114.65 22.65 39.73
N GLY A 692 -115.19 21.82 40.64
CA GLY A 692 -116.61 21.43 40.73
C GLY A 692 -117.08 21.00 42.13
N ASN A 693 -118.36 20.58 42.25
CA ASN A 693 -119.05 20.28 43.51
C ASN A 693 -119.96 19.03 43.42
N VAL A 694 -120.37 18.46 44.56
CA VAL A 694 -121.28 17.30 44.68
C VAL A 694 -122.29 17.52 45.83
N VAL A 695 -123.57 17.17 45.61
CA VAL A 695 -124.71 17.39 46.54
C VAL A 695 -125.62 16.14 46.62
N VAL A 696 -126.19 15.89 47.81
CA VAL A 696 -127.03 14.74 48.14
C VAL A 696 -128.40 15.19 48.65
N HIS A 697 -129.47 14.59 48.11
CA HIS A 697 -130.88 14.90 48.38
C HIS A 697 -131.63 13.72 48.99
N TYR A 698 -132.67 13.97 49.79
CA TYR A 698 -133.48 12.95 50.47
C TYR A 698 -134.98 13.12 50.21
N THR A 699 -135.62 12.14 49.57
CA THR A 699 -137.03 12.25 49.13
C THR A 699 -137.89 11.04 49.48
N ASP A 700 -139.22 11.20 49.51
CA ASP A 700 -140.16 10.08 49.58
C ASP A 700 -140.45 9.44 48.20
N GLU A 701 -141.20 8.34 48.16
CA GLU A 701 -141.66 7.67 46.92
C GLU A 701 -142.47 8.58 45.98
N ALA A 702 -142.99 9.72 46.44
CA ALA A 702 -143.69 10.72 45.63
C ALA A 702 -142.78 11.89 45.20
N GLY A 703 -141.53 11.93 45.66
CA GLY A 703 -140.53 12.96 45.32
C GLY A 703 -140.52 14.18 46.26
N ASN A 704 -141.24 14.17 47.38
CA ASN A 704 -141.19 15.26 48.36
C ASN A 704 -139.90 15.16 49.19
N THR A 705 -139.23 16.28 49.45
CA THR A 705 -138.05 16.34 50.35
C THR A 705 -138.43 15.96 51.79
N ILE A 706 -137.72 15.00 52.39
CA ILE A 706 -137.97 14.51 53.77
C ILE A 706 -136.82 14.78 54.76
N ALA A 707 -135.63 15.14 54.28
CA ALA A 707 -134.53 15.64 55.08
C ALA A 707 -133.77 16.74 54.32
N GLU A 708 -132.97 17.54 55.03
CA GLU A 708 -132.22 18.67 54.46
C GLU A 708 -131.05 18.17 53.58
N ASP A 709 -130.80 18.83 52.45
CA ASP A 709 -129.76 18.44 51.48
C ASP A 709 -128.35 18.57 52.07
N VAL A 710 -127.46 17.64 51.74
CA VAL A 710 -126.06 17.63 52.21
C VAL A 710 -125.10 17.94 51.05
N LYS A 711 -124.10 18.78 51.29
CA LYS A 711 -122.96 18.93 50.38
C LYS A 711 -121.91 17.88 50.72
N ASP A 712 -121.62 17.04 49.75
CA ASP A 712 -120.60 15.98 49.83
C ASP A 712 -119.21 16.59 49.58
N THR A 713 -118.99 17.10 48.36
CA THR A 713 -117.73 17.67 47.90
C THR A 713 -117.93 19.12 47.49
N THR A 714 -117.05 20.02 47.93
CA THR A 714 -117.06 21.45 47.57
C THR A 714 -115.67 21.89 47.07
N ASP A 715 -115.61 22.66 45.98
CA ASP A 715 -114.37 23.14 45.35
C ASP A 715 -113.35 22.04 44.98
N GLY A 716 -113.83 20.83 44.68
CA GLY A 716 -113.03 19.69 44.25
C GLY A 716 -112.41 19.93 42.87
N SER A 717 -111.16 19.50 42.68
CA SER A 717 -110.52 19.49 41.35
C SER A 717 -111.33 18.61 40.40
N VAL A 718 -111.56 19.06 39.17
CA VAL A 718 -112.19 18.21 38.14
C VAL A 718 -111.41 16.89 38.02
N SER A 719 -112.13 15.77 37.86
CA SER A 719 -111.60 14.39 37.86
C SER A 719 -111.24 13.80 39.24
N SER A 720 -111.37 14.51 40.36
CA SER A 720 -111.26 13.90 41.70
C SER A 720 -112.42 12.93 41.97
N ALA A 721 -112.20 11.86 42.73
CA ALA A 721 -113.26 10.93 43.10
C ALA A 721 -114.22 11.53 44.15
N TYR A 722 -115.48 11.11 44.13
CA TYR A 722 -116.48 11.33 45.19
C TYR A 722 -117.21 10.03 45.53
N ASP A 723 -117.75 9.92 46.74
CA ASP A 723 -118.52 8.76 47.23
C ASP A 723 -119.54 9.22 48.28
N THR A 724 -120.82 9.27 47.89
CA THR A 724 -121.91 9.79 48.73
C THR A 724 -122.54 8.74 49.65
N THR A 725 -121.95 7.54 49.76
CA THR A 725 -122.57 6.41 50.49
C THR A 725 -122.53 6.55 52.02
N ASP A 726 -121.71 7.45 52.55
CA ASP A 726 -121.74 7.87 53.96
C ASP A 726 -123.04 8.64 54.29
N ASN A 727 -123.55 9.40 53.31
CA ASN A 727 -124.77 10.19 53.36
C ASN A 727 -126.04 9.35 53.05
N LYS A 728 -126.04 8.06 53.39
CA LYS A 728 -127.10 7.08 53.05
C LYS A 728 -127.72 6.40 54.29
N PRO A 729 -128.48 7.12 55.13
CA PRO A 729 -129.12 6.53 56.32
C PRO A 729 -130.16 5.46 55.94
N ALA A 730 -130.23 4.36 56.69
CA ALA A 730 -131.20 3.29 56.41
C ALA A 730 -132.67 3.67 56.70
N THR A 731 -132.88 4.63 57.62
CA THR A 731 -134.21 5.13 58.02
C THR A 731 -134.17 6.61 58.34
N ILE A 732 -135.21 7.35 57.94
CA ILE A 732 -135.43 8.76 58.29
C ILE A 732 -136.69 8.86 59.16
N THR A 733 -136.58 9.53 60.31
CA THR A 733 -137.75 9.92 61.12
C THR A 733 -137.98 11.41 60.96
N THR A 734 -139.11 11.80 60.39
CA THR A 734 -139.45 13.21 60.15
C THR A 734 -140.02 13.87 61.40
N LYS A 735 -139.99 15.21 61.43
CA LYS A 735 -140.38 16.03 62.61
C LYS A 735 -141.86 15.85 63.03
N ASP A 736 -142.71 15.28 62.17
CA ASP A 736 -144.11 14.91 62.42
C ASP A 736 -144.31 13.46 62.93
N GLY A 737 -143.23 12.67 63.08
CA GLY A 737 -143.25 11.34 63.70
C GLY A 737 -143.54 10.17 62.75
N LYS A 738 -143.60 10.43 61.44
CA LYS A 738 -143.55 9.36 60.42
C LYS A 738 -142.18 8.70 60.41
N LEU A 739 -142.16 7.44 59.98
CA LEU A 739 -140.95 6.63 59.89
C LEU A 739 -140.80 6.13 58.46
N TYR A 740 -139.79 6.65 57.78
CA TYR A 740 -139.45 6.34 56.40
C TYR A 740 -138.27 5.35 56.38
N VAL A 741 -138.39 4.28 55.59
CA VAL A 741 -137.31 3.30 55.36
C VAL A 741 -136.76 3.50 53.94
N LEU A 742 -135.44 3.42 53.77
CA LEU A 742 -134.79 3.55 52.47
C LEU A 742 -135.33 2.51 51.48
N VAL A 743 -135.51 2.90 50.22
CA VAL A 743 -135.83 2.01 49.09
C VAL A 743 -134.59 1.91 48.19
N PRO A 744 -133.68 0.92 48.39
CA PRO A 744 -132.37 0.92 47.75
C PRO A 744 -132.41 0.78 46.23
N THR A 745 -133.52 0.28 45.68
CA THR A 745 -133.78 0.17 44.23
C THR A 745 -134.21 1.49 43.59
N SER A 746 -134.21 2.60 44.33
CA SER A 746 -134.80 3.87 43.90
C SER A 746 -133.90 5.09 44.07
N THR A 747 -132.60 4.91 44.37
CA THR A 747 -131.59 5.99 44.25
C THR A 747 -131.60 6.54 42.81
N LYS A 748 -131.36 7.85 42.67
CA LYS A 748 -131.15 8.54 41.38
C LYS A 748 -129.81 9.27 41.41
N GLY A 749 -129.07 9.26 40.30
CA GLY A 749 -127.67 9.68 40.26
C GLY A 749 -126.73 8.57 40.72
N ASP A 750 -125.47 8.64 40.30
CA ASP A 750 -124.45 7.65 40.65
C ASP A 750 -123.90 7.95 42.05
N GLU A 751 -123.96 6.96 42.96
CA GLU A 751 -123.57 7.14 44.36
C GLU A 751 -122.06 7.35 44.55
N ASN A 752 -121.25 7.00 43.54
CA ASN A 752 -119.80 7.19 43.52
C ASN A 752 -119.38 7.57 42.10
N GLY A 753 -118.41 8.48 41.96
CA GLY A 753 -118.01 8.98 40.63
C GLY A 753 -116.79 9.88 40.64
N LYS A 754 -116.70 10.74 39.61
CA LYS A 754 -115.69 11.80 39.49
C LYS A 754 -116.35 13.17 39.43
N VAL A 755 -115.78 14.15 40.12
CA VAL A 755 -116.21 15.55 40.10
C VAL A 755 -116.08 16.11 38.69
N THR A 756 -117.20 16.53 38.10
CA THR A 756 -117.26 17.25 36.82
C THR A 756 -117.23 18.76 37.04
N GLU A 757 -116.91 19.51 35.99
CA GLU A 757 -117.06 20.98 35.98
C GLU A 757 -118.54 21.34 36.19
N GLY A 758 -118.86 22.06 37.27
CA GLY A 758 -120.24 22.33 37.72
C GLY A 758 -120.61 21.68 39.06
N THR A 759 -121.85 21.18 39.17
CA THR A 759 -122.38 20.48 40.36
C THR A 759 -122.96 19.12 39.95
N THR A 760 -122.64 18.08 40.72
CA THR A 760 -123.21 16.72 40.57
C THR A 760 -124.25 16.48 41.67
N GLU A 761 -125.37 15.83 41.36
CA GLU A 761 -126.50 15.64 42.28
C GLU A 761 -126.87 14.15 42.41
N VAL A 762 -127.01 13.66 43.66
CA VAL A 762 -127.44 12.30 44.01
C VAL A 762 -128.70 12.38 44.89
N THR A 763 -129.66 11.48 44.72
CA THR A 763 -130.95 11.50 45.46
C THR A 763 -131.32 10.13 46.00
N TYR A 764 -131.48 10.01 47.31
CA TYR A 764 -132.01 8.82 47.99
C TYR A 764 -133.54 8.90 48.19
N VAL A 765 -134.22 7.76 48.05
CA VAL A 765 -135.70 7.65 48.05
C VAL A 765 -136.18 6.68 49.14
N TYR A 766 -137.23 7.06 49.88
CA TYR A 766 -137.71 6.35 51.08
C TYR A 766 -139.24 6.17 51.12
N LYS A 767 -139.70 5.18 51.90
CA LYS A 767 -141.11 4.74 52.01
C LYS A 767 -141.64 4.82 53.45
N ASP A 768 -142.82 5.40 53.66
CA ASP A 768 -143.52 5.37 54.96
C ASP A 768 -144.05 3.95 55.24
N ILE A 769 -143.67 3.39 56.39
CA ILE A 769 -144.08 2.04 56.81
C ILE A 769 -145.21 2.02 57.85
N LYS A 770 -145.55 3.16 58.47
CA LYS A 770 -146.60 3.24 59.50
C LYS A 770 -147.99 3.25 58.89
N GLU A 771 -148.17 3.94 57.76
CA GLU A 771 -149.50 4.05 57.13
C GLU A 771 -150.02 2.68 56.64
N GLU A 772 -149.17 1.91 55.94
CA GLU A 772 -149.51 0.56 55.46
C GLU A 772 -149.81 -0.42 56.61
N ALA A 773 -149.06 -0.32 57.72
CA ALA A 773 -149.31 -1.16 58.89
C ALA A 773 -150.69 -0.92 59.54
N SER A 774 -151.21 0.32 59.48
CA SER A 774 -152.54 0.63 60.01
C SER A 774 -153.64 -0.06 59.18
N LYS A 775 -153.47 -0.11 57.85
CA LYS A 775 -154.41 -0.75 56.90
C LYS A 775 -154.50 -2.26 57.13
N GLU A 776 -153.37 -2.90 57.46
CA GLU A 776 -153.34 -4.34 57.80
C GLU A 776 -154.07 -4.66 59.13
N ILE A 777 -153.90 -3.84 60.17
CA ILE A 777 -154.53 -4.07 61.49
C ILE A 777 -156.06 -3.97 61.40
N GLU A 778 -156.60 -3.02 60.63
CA GLU A 778 -158.05 -2.90 60.42
C GLU A 778 -158.62 -4.10 59.64
N LYS A 779 -157.90 -4.57 58.63
CA LYS A 779 -158.26 -5.77 57.88
C LYS A 779 -158.18 -7.05 58.73
N ALA A 780 -157.26 -7.12 59.70
CA ALA A 780 -157.21 -8.22 60.66
C ALA A 780 -158.43 -8.20 61.61
N LEU A 781 -158.81 -7.02 62.13
CA LEU A 781 -159.98 -6.83 62.97
C LEU A 781 -161.28 -7.30 62.28
N GLU A 782 -161.52 -6.85 61.05
CA GLU A 782 -162.75 -7.19 60.32
C GLU A 782 -162.91 -8.70 60.13
N ASN A 783 -161.82 -9.40 59.79
CA ASN A 783 -161.80 -10.86 59.69
C ASN A 783 -162.00 -11.57 61.05
N LYS A 784 -161.46 -11.00 62.14
CA LYS A 784 -161.64 -11.53 63.52
C LYS A 784 -163.09 -11.40 63.98
N VAL A 785 -163.70 -10.24 63.76
CA VAL A 785 -165.13 -9.98 64.03
C VAL A 785 -166.03 -10.92 63.23
N LYS A 786 -165.81 -11.06 61.92
CA LYS A 786 -166.66 -11.90 61.06
C LYS A 786 -166.73 -13.36 61.52
N LYS A 787 -165.60 -13.95 61.94
CA LYS A 787 -165.56 -15.30 62.53
C LYS A 787 -166.39 -15.45 63.82
N ILE A 788 -166.53 -14.37 64.60
CA ILE A 788 -167.31 -14.36 65.85
C ILE A 788 -168.81 -14.28 65.55
N ASP A 789 -169.21 -13.42 64.61
CA ASP A 789 -170.60 -13.32 64.14
C ASP A 789 -171.10 -14.64 63.55
N GLU A 790 -170.26 -15.37 62.79
CA GLU A 790 -170.60 -16.64 62.15
C GLU A 790 -170.64 -17.86 63.11
N ASN A 791 -170.01 -17.79 64.28
CA ASN A 791 -169.88 -18.94 65.20
C ASN A 791 -171.22 -19.34 65.86
N PRO A 792 -171.80 -20.53 65.62
CA PRO A 792 -173.13 -20.88 66.15
C PRO A 792 -173.14 -21.23 67.65
N ASN A 793 -171.98 -21.49 68.28
CA ASN A 793 -171.90 -21.95 69.66
C ASN A 793 -171.87 -20.81 70.71
N LEU A 794 -171.86 -19.55 70.27
CA LEU A 794 -171.86 -18.38 71.15
C LEU A 794 -173.25 -17.73 71.19
N THR A 795 -173.76 -17.43 72.39
CA THR A 795 -174.97 -16.62 72.56
C THR A 795 -174.75 -15.19 72.05
N PRO A 796 -175.80 -14.40 71.75
CA PRO A 796 -175.65 -13.02 71.28
C PRO A 796 -174.78 -12.14 72.21
N GLU A 797 -174.92 -12.30 73.53
CA GLU A 797 -174.12 -11.59 74.53
C GLU A 797 -172.65 -12.04 74.53
N GLN A 798 -172.39 -13.34 74.34
CA GLN A 798 -171.03 -13.87 74.21
C GLN A 798 -170.37 -13.39 72.90
N LYS A 799 -171.14 -13.26 71.81
CA LYS A 799 -170.66 -12.69 70.54
C LYS A 799 -170.31 -11.22 70.67
N GLU A 800 -171.19 -10.40 71.23
CA GLU A 800 -170.88 -8.97 71.43
C GLU A 800 -169.66 -8.78 72.32
N LYS A 801 -169.53 -9.53 73.43
CA LYS A 801 -168.34 -9.47 74.27
C LYS A 801 -167.06 -9.87 73.53
N ALA A 802 -167.08 -10.96 72.76
CA ALA A 802 -165.93 -11.38 71.96
C ALA A 802 -165.58 -10.38 70.84
N LYS A 803 -166.58 -9.71 70.23
CA LYS A 803 -166.35 -8.62 69.27
C LYS A 803 -165.76 -7.38 69.93
N GLU A 804 -166.21 -7.03 71.14
CA GLU A 804 -165.67 -5.91 71.92
C GLU A 804 -164.21 -6.16 72.30
N GLU A 805 -163.88 -7.37 72.74
CA GLU A 805 -162.51 -7.81 73.02
C GLU A 805 -161.63 -7.79 71.76
N ALA A 806 -162.12 -8.31 70.63
CA ALA A 806 -161.42 -8.22 69.34
C ALA A 806 -161.19 -6.77 68.86
N LYS A 807 -162.17 -5.87 69.06
CA LYS A 807 -162.02 -4.43 68.78
C LYS A 807 -160.98 -3.77 69.69
N LYS A 808 -160.96 -4.15 70.97
CA LYS A 808 -159.97 -3.67 71.94
C LYS A 808 -158.55 -4.09 71.54
N ASP A 809 -158.33 -5.37 71.18
CA ASP A 809 -157.03 -5.86 70.67
C ASP A 809 -156.52 -4.98 69.51
N ALA A 810 -157.41 -4.63 68.57
CA ALA A 810 -157.07 -3.88 67.37
C ALA A 810 -156.78 -2.40 67.66
N GLU A 811 -157.52 -1.74 68.55
CA GLU A 811 -157.20 -0.36 68.97
C GLU A 811 -155.92 -0.31 69.81
N GLU A 812 -155.64 -1.34 70.63
CA GLU A 812 -154.39 -1.47 71.37
C GLU A 812 -153.19 -1.70 70.42
N ALA A 813 -153.37 -2.48 69.35
CA ALA A 813 -152.42 -2.62 68.26
C ALA A 813 -152.20 -1.31 67.46
N LYS A 814 -153.26 -0.56 67.12
CA LYS A 814 -153.15 0.77 66.50
C LYS A 814 -152.44 1.79 67.39
N LYS A 815 -152.63 1.71 68.72
CA LYS A 815 -151.91 2.56 69.68
C LYS A 815 -150.42 2.22 69.68
N ALA A 816 -150.07 0.94 69.77
CA ALA A 816 -148.69 0.49 69.67
C ALA A 816 -148.02 0.94 68.35
N LEU A 817 -148.75 0.87 67.23
CA LEU A 817 -148.26 1.35 65.93
C LEU A 817 -147.97 2.87 65.88
N LYS A 818 -148.76 3.69 66.58
CA LYS A 818 -148.47 5.13 66.70
C LYS A 818 -147.22 5.40 67.53
N GLU A 819 -147.04 4.63 68.61
CA GLU A 819 -145.91 4.76 69.54
C GLU A 819 -144.60 4.12 69.02
N ALA A 820 -144.68 3.26 67.99
CA ALA A 820 -143.56 2.59 67.33
C ALA A 820 -142.47 3.55 66.83
N LYS A 821 -141.20 3.20 67.07
CA LYS A 821 -140.03 4.02 66.67
C LYS A 821 -139.06 3.30 65.74
N THR A 822 -139.05 1.97 65.73
CA THR A 822 -138.29 1.17 64.74
C THR A 822 -139.23 0.43 63.79
N PRO A 823 -138.74 -0.08 62.65
CA PRO A 823 -139.50 -0.99 61.79
C PRO A 823 -139.94 -2.27 62.53
N GLU A 824 -139.15 -2.78 63.49
CA GLU A 824 -139.56 -3.97 64.26
C GLU A 824 -140.71 -3.66 65.22
N ASP A 825 -140.82 -2.43 65.75
CA ASP A 825 -141.98 -2.02 66.55
C ASP A 825 -143.27 -1.96 65.70
N VAL A 826 -143.15 -1.51 64.45
CA VAL A 826 -144.25 -1.51 63.47
C VAL A 826 -144.71 -2.94 63.18
N GLU A 827 -143.80 -3.90 63.02
CA GLU A 827 -144.14 -5.31 62.83
C GLU A 827 -144.74 -5.97 64.09
N LYS A 828 -144.17 -5.72 65.29
CA LYS A 828 -144.75 -6.17 66.57
C LYS A 828 -146.20 -5.72 66.73
N ALA A 829 -146.52 -4.49 66.32
CA ALA A 829 -147.89 -3.97 66.36
C ALA A 829 -148.83 -4.70 65.37
N LYS A 830 -148.36 -5.08 64.17
CA LYS A 830 -149.12 -5.92 63.23
C LYS A 830 -149.42 -7.31 63.81
N GLU A 831 -148.42 -7.97 64.40
CA GLU A 831 -148.56 -9.33 64.94
C GLU A 831 -149.39 -9.41 66.22
N ALA A 832 -149.39 -8.34 67.05
CA ALA A 832 -150.23 -8.26 68.25
C ALA A 832 -151.72 -8.51 67.94
N ALA A 833 -152.22 -8.02 66.80
CA ALA A 833 -153.62 -8.20 66.39
C ALA A 833 -153.99 -9.66 66.04
N LYS A 834 -153.01 -10.52 65.74
CA LYS A 834 -153.19 -11.87 65.16
C LYS A 834 -153.10 -13.02 66.18
N LYS A 835 -152.79 -12.74 67.45
CA LYS A 835 -152.04 -13.68 68.30
C LYS A 835 -152.78 -14.91 68.83
N GLU A 836 -152.06 -16.04 68.70
CA GLU A 836 -152.16 -17.29 69.47
C GLU A 836 -150.72 -17.70 70.17
N THR A 837 -149.46 -18.09 69.66
CA THR A 837 -148.13 -18.52 70.45
C THR A 837 -146.55 -18.40 69.94
N PRO A 838 -145.38 -18.63 70.72
CA PRO A 838 -143.83 -18.40 70.41
C PRO A 838 -142.53 -19.26 71.03
N SER A 839 -141.15 -19.09 70.72
CA SER A 839 -139.84 -19.74 71.36
C SER A 839 -138.28 -19.25 71.04
N ASN A 840 -137.06 -19.79 71.58
CA ASN A 840 -135.56 -19.27 71.47
C ASN A 840 -134.18 -20.07 72.01
N PRO A 841 -132.86 -20.02 71.43
CA PRO A 841 -131.45 -20.58 71.93
C PRO A 841 -129.95 -19.98 71.54
N SER A 842 -128.67 -20.43 72.02
CA SER A 842 -127.17 -20.01 71.60
C SER A 842 -125.76 -20.64 72.23
N THR A 843 -124.44 -20.51 71.69
CA THR A 843 -122.98 -20.99 72.17
C THR A 843 -121.52 -20.40 71.60
N ASP A 844 -120.24 -20.88 72.01
CA ASP A 844 -118.76 -20.95 71.40
C ASP A 844 -117.45 -19.96 71.70
N ASN A 845 -116.03 -20.02 71.48
CA ASN A 845 -114.75 -20.93 71.30
C ASN A 845 -113.17 -20.27 71.35
N PRO A 846 -111.89 -20.74 70.87
CA PRO A 846 -110.40 -20.47 71.38
C PRO A 846 -109.01 -20.19 70.48
N THR A 847 -107.66 -20.14 70.96
CA THR A 847 -106.24 -19.78 70.28
C THR A 847 -104.79 -20.35 70.89
N ASN A 848 -103.37 -20.13 70.70
CA ASN A 848 -102.17 -19.39 69.95
C ASN A 848 -100.55 -19.83 70.17
N PRO A 849 -99.36 -19.29 69.55
CA PRO A 849 -97.84 -19.81 69.40
C PRO A 849 -96.39 -18.96 69.55
N SER A 850 -95.05 -19.45 69.33
CA SER A 850 -93.60 -18.76 69.42
C SER A 850 -92.11 -19.47 69.02
N GLU A 851 -90.83 -18.84 68.79
CA GLU A 851 -89.32 -19.41 68.65
C GLU A 851 -87.91 -18.55 68.25
N GLY A 852 -86.54 -18.96 68.39
CA GLY A 852 -85.15 -18.58 67.64
C GLY A 852 -83.59 -18.27 68.20
N ASP A 853 -82.34 -18.50 67.53
CA ASP A 853 -80.82 -17.95 67.76
C ASP A 853 -79.49 -18.09 66.72
N LYS A 854 -78.11 -18.31 67.06
CA LYS A 854 -76.73 -17.76 66.47
C LYS A 854 -75.39 -18.62 66.04
N ASP A 855 -74.47 -18.08 65.14
CA ASP A 855 -72.98 -18.25 64.70
C ASP A 855 -72.23 -19.60 64.26
N LYS A 856 -71.45 -19.63 63.14
CA LYS A 856 -70.64 -20.79 62.57
C LYS A 856 -69.76 -20.45 61.32
N PRO A 857 -68.66 -21.19 60.95
CA PRO A 857 -68.08 -21.12 59.59
C PRO A 857 -69.14 -21.39 58.51
N TYR A 858 -69.17 -20.54 57.47
CA TYR A 858 -70.33 -20.37 56.60
C TYR A 858 -70.57 -21.55 55.63
N THR A 859 -71.24 -22.58 56.13
CA THR A 859 -71.99 -23.54 55.34
C THR A 859 -73.39 -22.94 55.08
N PRO A 860 -73.75 -22.57 53.84
CA PRO A 860 -74.95 -21.77 53.57
C PRO A 860 -76.25 -22.45 54.03
N SER A 861 -77.10 -21.68 54.70
CA SER A 861 -78.40 -22.11 55.22
C SER A 861 -79.33 -22.60 54.10
N PRO A 862 -80.34 -23.46 54.38
CA PRO A 862 -81.39 -23.76 53.40
C PRO A 862 -82.04 -22.51 52.79
N GLU A 863 -82.23 -21.44 53.58
CA GLU A 863 -82.70 -20.16 53.06
C GLU A 863 -81.70 -19.48 52.13
N ASP A 864 -80.41 -19.51 52.46
CA ASP A 864 -79.36 -18.88 51.64
C ASP A 864 -79.20 -19.61 50.32
N LYS A 865 -79.29 -20.95 50.34
CA LYS A 865 -79.32 -21.78 49.13
C LYS A 865 -80.56 -21.50 48.29
N ALA A 866 -81.70 -21.17 48.89
CA ALA A 866 -82.90 -20.76 48.16
C ALA A 866 -82.70 -19.37 47.52
N LYS A 867 -82.29 -18.36 48.30
CA LYS A 867 -82.01 -16.99 47.83
C LYS A 867 -80.94 -16.96 46.73
N ALA A 868 -79.89 -17.78 46.85
CA ALA A 868 -78.83 -17.88 45.84
C ALA A 868 -79.33 -18.50 44.52
N LYS A 869 -80.20 -19.53 44.57
CA LYS A 869 -80.83 -20.09 43.36
C LYS A 869 -81.80 -19.08 42.71
N GLU A 870 -82.61 -18.39 43.51
CA GLU A 870 -83.51 -17.32 43.04
C GLU A 870 -82.72 -16.20 42.33
N THR A 871 -81.55 -15.83 42.86
CA THR A 871 -80.65 -14.87 42.22
C THR A 871 -80.14 -15.38 40.87
N VAL A 872 -79.68 -16.64 40.80
CA VAL A 872 -79.22 -17.28 39.55
C VAL A 872 -80.34 -17.41 38.51
N ASP A 873 -81.60 -17.63 38.95
CA ASP A 873 -82.76 -17.63 38.06
C ASP A 873 -83.07 -16.23 37.50
N LYS A 874 -82.98 -15.17 38.32
CA LYS A 874 -83.15 -13.78 37.88
C LYS A 874 -82.05 -13.33 36.90
N GLU A 875 -80.78 -13.64 37.20
CA GLU A 875 -79.66 -13.39 36.28
C GLU A 875 -79.82 -14.15 34.95
N LEU A 876 -80.30 -15.40 35.00
CA LEU A 876 -80.59 -16.20 33.80
C LEU A 876 -81.73 -15.60 32.98
N GLU A 877 -82.82 -15.17 33.62
CA GLU A 877 -83.97 -14.55 32.96
C GLU A 877 -83.58 -13.23 32.28
N GLU A 878 -82.81 -12.36 32.95
CA GLU A 878 -82.30 -11.13 32.35
C GLU A 878 -81.32 -11.42 31.19
N LYS A 879 -80.44 -12.40 31.34
CA LYS A 879 -79.51 -12.81 30.28
C LYS A 879 -80.24 -13.38 29.05
N ILE A 880 -81.29 -14.18 29.25
CA ILE A 880 -82.17 -14.64 28.16
C ILE A 880 -82.90 -13.47 27.50
N LYS A 881 -83.46 -12.55 28.30
CA LYS A 881 -84.16 -11.35 27.82
C LYS A 881 -83.26 -10.42 27.00
N ASN A 882 -81.97 -10.37 27.30
CA ASN A 882 -80.98 -9.63 26.52
C ASN A 882 -80.58 -10.38 25.22
N ILE A 883 -80.41 -11.71 25.26
CA ILE A 883 -80.22 -12.54 24.05
C ILE A 883 -81.44 -12.43 23.10
N ASP A 884 -82.67 -12.38 23.63
CA ASP A 884 -83.88 -12.21 22.83
C ASP A 884 -83.96 -10.82 22.17
N LYS A 885 -83.52 -9.77 22.87
CA LYS A 885 -83.52 -8.39 22.36
C LYS A 885 -82.41 -8.09 21.34
N ASP A 886 -81.30 -8.83 21.35
CA ASP A 886 -80.16 -8.59 20.46
C ASP A 886 -80.55 -8.73 18.98
N PRO A 887 -80.50 -7.66 18.15
CA PRO A 887 -80.89 -7.74 16.74
C PRO A 887 -79.84 -8.43 15.85
N SER A 888 -78.62 -8.68 16.36
CA SER A 888 -77.50 -9.26 15.58
C SER A 888 -77.53 -10.79 15.46
N LEU A 889 -78.31 -11.47 16.31
CA LEU A 889 -78.38 -12.93 16.37
C LEU A 889 -79.62 -13.49 15.66
N THR A 890 -79.44 -14.55 14.86
CA THR A 890 -80.55 -15.28 14.23
C THR A 890 -81.34 -16.09 15.27
N PRO A 891 -82.61 -16.49 14.99
CA PRO A 891 -83.42 -17.26 15.94
C PRO A 891 -82.75 -18.56 16.42
N GLU A 892 -82.05 -19.27 15.54
CA GLU A 892 -81.34 -20.52 15.88
C GLU A 892 -80.08 -20.27 16.72
N GLN A 893 -79.38 -19.15 16.49
CA GLN A 893 -78.27 -18.70 17.34
C GLN A 893 -78.78 -18.28 18.72
N LYS A 894 -79.94 -17.60 18.79
CA LYS A 894 -80.59 -17.21 20.05
C LYS A 894 -81.00 -18.43 20.87
N GLU A 895 -81.68 -19.41 20.26
CA GLU A 895 -82.03 -20.66 20.97
C GLU A 895 -80.79 -21.37 21.51
N LYS A 896 -79.75 -21.53 20.69
CA LYS A 896 -78.49 -22.16 21.14
C LYS A 896 -77.81 -21.39 22.27
N ALA A 897 -77.76 -20.06 22.20
CA ALA A 897 -77.19 -19.21 23.26
C ALA A 897 -78.01 -19.27 24.56
N LYS A 898 -79.35 -19.37 24.48
CA LYS A 898 -80.22 -19.60 25.64
C LYS A 898 -80.02 -21.00 26.24
N GLU A 899 -79.87 -22.03 25.42
CA GLU A 899 -79.60 -23.39 25.88
C GLU A 899 -78.27 -23.45 26.64
N GLU A 900 -77.22 -22.83 26.09
CA GLU A 900 -75.90 -22.75 26.72
C GLU A 900 -75.92 -21.92 28.02
N ALA A 901 -76.66 -20.80 28.06
CA ALA A 901 -76.87 -20.02 29.28
C ALA A 901 -77.63 -20.80 30.37
N LYS A 902 -78.70 -21.52 30.01
CA LYS A 902 -79.45 -22.41 30.93
C LYS A 902 -78.55 -23.52 31.49
N LYS A 903 -77.67 -24.09 30.66
CA LYS A 903 -76.74 -25.18 31.01
C LYS A 903 -75.63 -24.74 31.98
N GLU A 904 -75.10 -23.53 31.84
CA GLU A 904 -74.20 -22.92 32.82
C GLU A 904 -74.93 -22.62 34.14
N ALA A 905 -76.16 -22.08 34.09
CA ALA A 905 -76.94 -21.80 35.29
C ALA A 905 -77.29 -23.07 36.10
N GLU A 906 -77.72 -24.15 35.44
CA GLU A 906 -77.94 -25.47 36.05
C GLU A 906 -76.69 -25.98 36.81
N LYS A 907 -75.52 -25.85 36.19
CA LYS A 907 -74.22 -26.23 36.76
C LYS A 907 -73.88 -25.41 38.00
N VAL A 908 -74.20 -24.11 38.01
CA VAL A 908 -74.09 -23.26 39.21
C VAL A 908 -75.10 -23.69 40.28
N LYS A 909 -76.39 -23.85 39.97
CA LYS A 909 -77.43 -24.29 40.93
C LYS A 909 -77.07 -25.61 41.62
N LYS A 910 -76.53 -26.57 40.87
CA LYS A 910 -76.05 -27.84 41.43
C LYS A 910 -74.91 -27.65 42.44
N SER A 911 -73.96 -26.74 42.17
CA SER A 911 -72.88 -26.43 43.12
C SER A 911 -73.37 -25.72 44.40
N ILE A 912 -74.45 -24.95 44.33
CA ILE A 912 -75.16 -24.37 45.49
C ILE A 912 -75.77 -25.50 46.34
N GLU A 913 -76.41 -26.47 45.70
CA GLU A 913 -76.96 -27.66 46.36
C GLU A 913 -75.88 -28.44 47.11
N GLU A 914 -74.75 -28.69 46.44
CA GLU A 914 -73.55 -29.33 46.99
C GLU A 914 -72.87 -28.50 48.11
N GLY A 915 -73.30 -27.27 48.37
CA GLY A 915 -72.85 -26.43 49.50
C GLY A 915 -71.50 -25.74 49.30
N LYS A 916 -71.03 -25.65 48.06
CA LYS A 916 -69.78 -24.96 47.69
C LYS A 916 -69.96 -23.44 47.81
N THR A 917 -68.83 -22.72 47.81
CA THR A 917 -68.80 -21.24 47.85
C THR A 917 -67.70 -20.69 46.94
N THR A 918 -67.92 -19.51 46.35
CA THR A 918 -66.91 -18.73 45.64
C THR A 918 -66.62 -17.41 46.37
N GLU A 919 -65.36 -16.99 46.36
CA GLU A 919 -64.95 -15.65 46.78
C GLU A 919 -63.95 -15.02 45.79
N TRP A 920 -63.86 -13.69 45.83
CA TRP A 920 -62.95 -12.90 45.01
C TRP A 920 -62.11 -12.03 45.95
N VAL A 921 -60.77 -12.13 45.87
CA VAL A 921 -59.82 -11.46 46.77
C VAL A 921 -58.71 -10.76 46.01
N ASP A 922 -58.05 -9.79 46.66
CA ASP A 922 -56.80 -9.21 46.14
C ASP A 922 -55.59 -10.12 46.39
N GLU A 923 -54.41 -9.76 45.88
CA GLU A 923 -53.13 -10.47 46.13
C GLU A 923 -52.73 -10.57 47.61
N LYS A 924 -53.44 -9.91 48.53
CA LYS A 924 -53.22 -9.95 49.99
C LYS A 924 -54.30 -10.74 50.73
N GLY A 925 -55.31 -11.25 50.04
CA GLY A 925 -56.43 -12.01 50.60
C GLY A 925 -57.62 -11.17 51.09
N ASN A 926 -57.65 -9.86 50.81
CA ASN A 926 -58.79 -9.01 51.18
C ASN A 926 -59.98 -9.25 50.22
N PRO A 927 -61.23 -9.43 50.71
CA PRO A 927 -62.37 -9.68 49.84
C PRO A 927 -62.74 -8.45 48.98
N ILE A 928 -62.69 -8.63 47.66
CA ILE A 928 -63.17 -7.68 46.65
C ILE A 928 -64.69 -7.80 46.47
N LYS A 929 -65.25 -8.99 46.74
CA LYS A 929 -66.70 -9.28 46.70
C LYS A 929 -67.09 -10.18 47.89
N PRO A 930 -68.37 -10.16 48.33
CA PRO A 930 -68.87 -11.10 49.34
C PRO A 930 -68.70 -12.57 48.93
N VAL A 931 -68.47 -13.44 49.91
CA VAL A 931 -68.46 -14.91 49.71
C VAL A 931 -69.86 -15.37 49.32
N THR A 932 -69.99 -16.00 48.16
CA THR A 932 -71.29 -16.33 47.55
C THR A 932 -71.50 -17.84 47.50
N PRO A 933 -72.69 -18.37 47.87
CA PRO A 933 -73.02 -19.79 47.70
C PRO A 933 -73.00 -20.21 46.23
N GLY A 934 -72.35 -21.33 45.93
CA GLY A 934 -72.15 -21.87 44.58
C GLY A 934 -70.68 -21.90 44.14
N THR A 935 -70.46 -22.22 42.87
CA THR A 935 -69.16 -22.21 42.19
C THR A 935 -69.29 -21.45 40.89
N TYR A 936 -68.78 -20.21 40.89
CA TYR A 936 -68.84 -19.29 39.76
C TYR A 936 -67.49 -19.24 39.01
N PRO A 937 -67.48 -18.80 37.73
CA PRO A 937 -66.26 -18.38 37.06
C PRO A 937 -65.76 -17.04 37.64
N ALA A 938 -64.47 -16.73 37.41
CA ALA A 938 -63.82 -15.54 37.97
C ALA A 938 -64.51 -14.22 37.57
N GLY A 939 -64.98 -14.11 36.33
CA GLY A 939 -65.55 -12.88 35.77
C GLY A 939 -64.51 -11.76 35.59
N SER A 940 -64.99 -10.57 35.24
CA SER A 940 -64.18 -9.36 35.09
C SER A 940 -64.48 -8.38 36.22
N THR A 941 -63.45 -7.91 36.91
CA THR A 941 -63.53 -6.90 37.97
C THR A 941 -62.89 -5.60 37.49
N PRO A 942 -63.61 -4.46 37.43
CA PRO A 942 -63.04 -3.19 36.97
C PRO A 942 -61.78 -2.81 37.76
N ASN A 943 -60.73 -2.40 37.04
CA ASN A 943 -59.39 -2.05 37.55
C ASN A 943 -58.57 -3.21 38.15
N TYR A 944 -58.98 -4.46 37.98
CA TYR A 944 -58.32 -5.64 38.55
C TYR A 944 -58.14 -6.78 37.53
N GLU A 945 -56.91 -7.24 37.33
CA GLU A 945 -56.56 -8.41 36.51
C GLU A 945 -56.52 -9.70 37.35
N LEU A 946 -57.08 -10.79 36.83
CA LEU A 946 -57.02 -12.10 37.46
C LEU A 946 -55.57 -12.63 37.49
N VAL A 947 -55.07 -12.94 38.68
CA VAL A 947 -53.74 -13.54 38.92
C VAL A 947 -53.81 -15.06 38.95
N GLY A 948 -54.87 -15.60 39.55
CA GLY A 948 -55.05 -17.05 39.66
C GLY A 948 -56.38 -17.45 40.28
N THR A 949 -56.66 -18.75 40.24
CA THR A 949 -57.83 -19.35 40.89
C THR A 949 -57.36 -20.57 41.69
N VAL A 950 -57.74 -20.62 42.96
CA VAL A 950 -57.42 -21.72 43.88
C VAL A 950 -58.72 -22.41 44.26
N THR A 951 -58.74 -23.75 44.22
CA THR A 951 -59.88 -24.55 44.70
C THR A 951 -59.43 -25.40 45.87
N ASN A 952 -60.07 -25.21 47.02
CA ASN A 952 -59.88 -26.08 48.17
C ASN A 952 -60.52 -27.46 47.87
N LYS A 953 -59.72 -28.52 47.88
CA LYS A 953 -60.16 -29.87 47.50
C LYS A 953 -61.03 -30.58 48.55
N GLU A 954 -61.01 -30.12 49.80
CA GLU A 954 -61.79 -30.71 50.89
C GLU A 954 -63.16 -30.04 51.04
N THR A 955 -63.22 -28.71 50.92
CA THR A 955 -64.47 -27.94 51.07
C THR A 955 -65.14 -27.58 49.74
N GLY A 956 -64.45 -27.77 48.62
CA GLY A 956 -64.94 -27.36 47.29
C GLY A 956 -65.02 -25.84 47.09
N LYS A 957 -64.52 -25.03 48.04
CA LYS A 957 -64.49 -23.57 47.95
C LYS A 957 -63.54 -23.10 46.83
N VAL A 958 -63.96 -22.10 46.06
CA VAL A 958 -63.16 -21.49 44.99
C VAL A 958 -62.81 -20.04 45.34
N THR A 959 -61.53 -19.71 45.27
CA THR A 959 -60.98 -18.38 45.58
C THR A 959 -60.30 -17.83 44.34
N HIS A 960 -60.83 -16.74 43.78
CA HIS A 960 -60.23 -16.02 42.65
C HIS A 960 -59.39 -14.85 43.18
N ILE A 961 -58.12 -14.77 42.77
CA ILE A 961 -57.13 -13.82 43.28
C ILE A 961 -56.81 -12.79 42.18
N PHE A 962 -56.88 -11.49 42.48
CA PHE A 962 -56.69 -10.41 41.51
C PHE A 962 -55.65 -9.37 41.95
N LYS A 963 -54.99 -8.74 40.96
CA LYS A 963 -54.05 -7.62 41.13
C LYS A 963 -54.62 -6.36 40.51
N SER A 964 -54.31 -5.20 41.07
CA SER A 964 -54.66 -3.91 40.46
C SER A 964 -53.91 -3.71 39.14
N SER A 965 -54.58 -3.24 38.09
CA SER A 965 -54.06 -3.24 36.72
C SER A 965 -53.84 -1.84 36.13
N THR A 966 -52.60 -1.37 36.16
CA THR A 966 -52.11 -0.24 35.34
C THR A 966 -50.88 -0.69 34.56
N LYS A 967 -50.81 -0.38 33.25
CA LYS A 967 -49.82 -0.99 32.34
C LYS A 967 -49.13 0.01 31.39
N LYS A 968 -47.82 0.14 31.57
CA LYS A 968 -46.79 0.41 30.57
C LYS A 968 -45.53 -0.36 30.98
N PRO A 969 -44.66 -0.78 30.04
CA PRO A 969 -43.37 -1.38 30.38
C PRO A 969 -42.42 -0.32 30.97
N VAL A 970 -41.49 -0.75 31.81
CA VAL A 970 -40.56 0.12 32.55
C VAL A 970 -39.14 -0.46 32.63
N THR A 971 -38.15 0.43 32.66
CA THR A 971 -36.74 0.11 32.94
C THR A 971 -36.36 0.48 34.36
N VAL A 972 -35.62 -0.41 35.03
CA VAL A 972 -35.10 -0.25 36.39
C VAL A 972 -33.58 -0.38 36.39
N TRP A 973 -32.89 0.47 37.15
CA TRP A 973 -31.46 0.32 37.43
C TRP A 973 -31.26 0.05 38.92
N VAL A 974 -30.73 -1.12 39.26
CA VAL A 974 -30.55 -1.60 40.65
C VAL A 974 -29.09 -1.97 40.92
N ASP A 975 -28.67 -1.98 42.18
CA ASP A 975 -27.42 -2.61 42.56
C ASP A 975 -27.55 -4.15 42.62
N VAL A 976 -26.43 -4.86 42.82
CA VAL A 976 -26.39 -6.32 43.00
C VAL A 976 -27.19 -6.85 44.20
N ASN A 977 -27.76 -5.97 45.04
CA ASN A 977 -28.64 -6.32 46.16
C ASN A 977 -30.11 -5.95 45.87
N GLY A 978 -30.43 -5.52 44.64
CA GLY A 978 -31.76 -5.10 44.22
C GLY A 978 -32.14 -3.68 44.62
N LYS A 979 -31.24 -2.89 45.21
CA LYS A 979 -31.54 -1.52 45.64
C LYS A 979 -31.48 -0.56 44.44
N PRO A 980 -32.51 0.28 44.16
CA PRO A 980 -32.46 1.21 43.04
C PRO A 980 -31.31 2.22 43.15
N VAL A 981 -30.61 2.41 42.03
CA VAL A 981 -29.48 3.34 41.83
C VAL A 981 -29.79 4.49 40.85
N LYS A 982 -30.88 4.38 40.09
CA LYS A 982 -31.48 5.45 39.26
C LYS A 982 -33.01 5.33 39.35
N PRO A 983 -33.79 6.43 39.23
CA PRO A 983 -35.25 6.36 39.18
C PRO A 983 -35.79 5.45 38.07
N LEU A 984 -36.99 4.92 38.28
CA LEU A 984 -37.76 4.15 37.29
C LEU A 984 -38.07 5.03 36.07
N ALA A 985 -38.02 4.46 34.86
CA ALA A 985 -38.44 5.13 33.63
C ALA A 985 -39.37 4.24 32.80
N GLU A 986 -40.29 4.82 32.04
CA GLU A 986 -41.14 4.09 31.09
C GLU A 986 -40.37 3.71 29.82
N GLY A 987 -40.68 2.55 29.24
CA GLY A 987 -40.04 2.02 28.03
C GLY A 987 -38.73 1.26 28.25
N ASP A 988 -38.19 0.68 27.18
CA ASP A 988 -36.89 -0.01 27.11
C ASP A 988 -35.77 1.04 26.99
N ASN A 989 -35.13 1.36 28.11
CA ASN A 989 -34.10 2.41 28.21
C ASN A 989 -32.71 1.77 28.33
N PRO A 990 -31.64 2.36 27.79
CA PRO A 990 -30.30 1.81 27.90
C PRO A 990 -29.69 1.94 29.31
N ALA A 991 -28.75 1.05 29.63
CA ALA A 991 -28.07 0.98 30.92
C ALA A 991 -27.40 2.30 31.34
N GLY A 992 -26.61 2.89 30.46
CA GLY A 992 -25.78 4.06 30.75
C GLY A 992 -24.69 3.80 31.79
N SER A 993 -23.97 4.86 32.15
CA SER A 993 -22.89 4.84 33.15
C SER A 993 -23.35 5.49 34.44
N ILE A 994 -23.21 4.80 35.58
CA ILE A 994 -23.59 5.30 36.91
C ILE A 994 -22.31 5.55 37.74
N PRO A 995 -22.00 6.80 38.14
CA PRO A 995 -20.77 7.10 38.89
C PRO A 995 -20.64 6.30 40.19
N GLY A 996 -19.47 5.68 40.40
CA GLY A 996 -19.23 4.80 41.56
C GLY A 996 -19.82 3.39 41.44
N TYR A 997 -20.31 3.00 40.26
CA TYR A 997 -20.87 1.69 39.97
C TYR A 997 -20.40 1.18 38.60
N VAL A 998 -20.31 -0.14 38.44
CA VAL A 998 -20.07 -0.81 37.14
C VAL A 998 -21.26 -1.70 36.79
N LEU A 999 -21.67 -1.71 35.52
CA LEU A 999 -22.72 -2.61 35.03
C LEU A 999 -22.22 -4.07 35.13
N VAL A 1000 -23.08 -4.95 35.65
CA VAL A 1000 -22.80 -6.38 35.83
C VAL A 1000 -23.64 -7.22 34.88
N ASP A 1001 -24.93 -6.89 34.76
CA ASP A 1001 -25.90 -7.68 34.01
C ASP A 1001 -27.05 -6.82 33.46
N THR A 1002 -27.79 -7.33 32.48
CA THR A 1002 -28.98 -6.71 31.89
C THR A 1002 -30.03 -7.78 31.58
N ILE A 1003 -31.08 -7.81 32.39
CA ILE A 1003 -32.12 -8.83 32.37
C ILE A 1003 -33.35 -8.24 31.68
N LYS A 1004 -33.79 -8.83 30.55
CA LYS A 1004 -35.09 -8.52 29.93
C LYS A 1004 -36.12 -9.53 30.41
N VAL A 1005 -37.25 -9.04 30.94
CA VAL A 1005 -38.28 -9.88 31.57
C VAL A 1005 -39.36 -10.22 30.54
N GLU A 1006 -39.20 -11.39 29.90
CA GLU A 1006 -40.14 -11.90 28.91
C GLU A 1006 -41.59 -11.94 29.43
N GLY A 1007 -42.54 -11.68 28.53
CA GLY A 1007 -43.96 -11.53 28.89
C GLY A 1007 -44.35 -10.18 29.52
N THR A 1008 -43.38 -9.35 29.95
CA THR A 1008 -43.66 -7.99 30.47
C THR A 1008 -43.04 -6.85 29.66
N GLY A 1009 -41.90 -7.10 29.01
CA GLY A 1009 -41.14 -6.05 28.31
C GLY A 1009 -40.32 -5.13 29.22
N ASN A 1010 -40.28 -5.40 30.53
CA ASN A 1010 -39.45 -4.66 31.48
C ASN A 1010 -37.97 -5.02 31.33
N VAL A 1011 -37.10 -4.05 31.59
CA VAL A 1011 -35.63 -4.22 31.53
C VAL A 1011 -35.01 -3.84 32.88
N ILE A 1012 -34.12 -4.68 33.38
CA ILE A 1012 -33.44 -4.49 34.66
C ILE A 1012 -31.93 -4.50 34.44
N HIS A 1013 -31.29 -3.37 34.72
CA HIS A 1013 -29.83 -3.23 34.69
C HIS A 1013 -29.26 -3.36 36.11
N VAL A 1014 -28.33 -4.30 36.30
CA VAL A 1014 -27.78 -4.64 37.63
C VAL A 1014 -26.35 -4.13 37.74
N PHE A 1015 -26.04 -3.40 38.81
CA PHE A 1015 -24.77 -2.68 39.00
C PHE A 1015 -24.03 -3.07 40.29
N LYS A 1016 -22.70 -3.13 40.25
CA LYS A 1016 -21.86 -3.34 41.44
C LYS A 1016 -21.15 -2.05 41.82
N ARG A 1017 -21.32 -1.63 43.08
CA ARG A 1017 -20.66 -0.45 43.65
C ARG A 1017 -19.14 -0.65 43.67
N THR A 1018 -18.38 0.35 43.20
CA THR A 1018 -16.92 0.40 43.37
C THR A 1018 -16.57 1.05 44.70
N THR A 1019 -15.66 0.45 45.47
CA THR A 1019 -15.38 0.83 46.86
C THR A 1019 -14.03 1.52 47.00
N ASN A 1020 -14.06 2.86 47.06
CA ASN A 1020 -13.08 3.75 47.68
C ASN A 1020 -13.83 5.05 48.08
N GLY A 1021 -13.35 5.84 49.04
CA GLY A 1021 -14.15 6.99 49.54
C GLY A 1021 -13.46 7.98 50.49
N GLY A 1022 -14.24 9.00 50.90
CA GLY A 1022 -13.82 10.22 51.62
C GLY A 1022 -13.75 11.44 50.67
N SER A 1023 -14.03 12.69 51.06
CA SER A 1023 -14.65 13.23 52.28
C SER A 1023 -15.27 14.63 52.02
N LEU A 1024 -15.83 15.31 53.02
CA LEU A 1024 -16.88 16.35 52.93
C LEU A 1024 -16.36 17.83 52.93
N THR A 1025 -16.99 18.87 52.33
CA THR A 1025 -18.11 18.92 51.35
C THR A 1025 -18.09 20.10 50.33
N PRO A 1026 -18.50 21.38 50.61
CA PRO A 1026 -19.31 22.12 49.61
C PRO A 1026 -18.84 23.53 49.18
N SER A 1027 -19.08 23.88 47.91
CA SER A 1027 -19.31 25.25 47.40
C SER A 1027 -19.98 25.21 46.00
N GLN A 1028 -20.49 26.36 45.52
CA GLN A 1028 -21.51 26.47 44.47
C GLN A 1028 -20.93 26.63 43.03
N PRO A 1029 -21.77 26.86 41.99
CA PRO A 1029 -22.03 25.94 40.89
C PRO A 1029 -21.10 26.09 39.67
N GLY A 1030 -20.98 25.03 38.87
CA GLY A 1030 -20.28 25.03 37.57
C GLY A 1030 -21.23 24.93 36.37
N SER A 1031 -20.75 25.35 35.21
CA SER A 1031 -21.37 25.18 33.88
C SER A 1031 -20.25 24.99 32.84
N PRO A 1032 -20.54 24.41 31.66
CA PRO A 1032 -19.78 23.24 31.21
C PRO A 1032 -18.49 23.52 30.43
N SER A 1033 -17.58 22.55 30.48
CA SER A 1033 -16.40 22.45 29.61
C SER A 1033 -16.48 21.19 28.73
N THR A 1034 -15.85 21.25 27.56
CA THR A 1034 -15.78 20.19 26.55
C THR A 1034 -14.45 19.39 26.67
N PRO A 1035 -13.86 18.70 25.65
CA PRO A 1035 -13.56 17.28 25.82
C PRO A 1035 -12.07 16.94 26.08
N SER A 1036 -11.81 15.64 26.22
CA SER A 1036 -10.52 15.04 26.57
C SER A 1036 -9.42 15.18 25.50
N THR A 1037 -8.19 15.38 25.97
CA THR A 1037 -6.96 14.83 25.38
C THR A 1037 -6.10 14.17 26.48
N ASN A 1038 -5.16 13.29 26.10
CA ASN A 1038 -4.32 12.51 27.02
C ASN A 1038 -2.89 13.09 27.11
N PRO A 1039 -2.12 12.92 28.20
CA PRO A 1039 -1.02 13.84 28.53
C PRO A 1039 0.42 13.33 28.27
N THR A 1040 1.35 14.27 28.07
CA THR A 1040 2.79 14.11 28.38
C THR A 1040 3.44 15.43 28.84
N SER A 1041 3.99 15.41 30.06
CA SER A 1041 5.17 16.09 30.66
C SER A 1041 5.67 17.51 30.24
N PRO A 1042 6.29 18.29 31.16
CA PRO A 1042 6.00 19.74 31.22
C PRO A 1042 7.17 20.74 31.45
N VAL A 1043 6.81 22.03 31.51
CA VAL A 1043 7.51 23.20 32.15
C VAL A 1043 8.58 23.97 31.35
N LYS A 1044 8.25 25.23 30.99
CA LYS A 1044 8.80 26.45 31.65
C LYS A 1044 7.88 27.69 31.45
N PRO A 1045 7.62 28.53 32.49
CA PRO A 1045 6.69 29.67 32.41
C PRO A 1045 7.36 31.07 32.35
N THR A 1046 6.47 32.09 32.39
CA THR A 1046 6.63 33.56 32.56
C THR A 1046 7.16 34.38 31.36
N ASP A 1047 6.71 35.62 31.08
CA ASP A 1047 5.75 36.52 31.80
C ASP A 1047 4.95 37.48 30.84
N PRO A 1048 3.87 38.16 31.28
CA PRO A 1048 2.92 38.86 30.39
C PRO A 1048 3.00 40.41 30.39
N SER A 1049 2.39 41.06 29.38
CA SER A 1049 1.90 42.45 29.45
C SER A 1049 0.88 42.79 28.34
N GLN A 1050 -0.32 43.24 28.73
CA GLN A 1050 -1.27 44.06 27.94
C GLN A 1050 -1.22 45.51 28.49
N PRO A 1051 -1.99 46.52 28.01
CA PRO A 1051 -2.79 46.68 26.77
C PRO A 1051 -2.23 47.89 25.92
N THR A 1052 -2.85 48.59 24.96
CA THR A 1052 -4.22 49.12 24.75
C THR A 1052 -4.49 49.55 23.28
N THR A 1053 -5.77 49.69 22.93
CA THR A 1053 -6.28 50.51 21.79
C THR A 1053 -6.85 51.84 22.31
N PRO A 1054 -6.66 52.99 21.63
CA PRO A 1054 -7.65 53.49 20.64
C PRO A 1054 -6.97 54.28 19.48
N ALA A 1055 -7.62 54.94 18.50
CA ALA A 1055 -9.04 55.25 18.21
C ALA A 1055 -9.29 55.27 16.69
N ASN A 1056 -10.55 55.37 16.24
CA ASN A 1056 -10.94 55.42 14.82
C ASN A 1056 -10.91 56.85 14.21
N PRO A 1057 -10.15 57.13 13.14
CA PRO A 1057 -10.23 58.38 12.36
C PRO A 1057 -11.35 58.34 11.30
N ALA A 1058 -11.72 59.51 10.77
CA ALA A 1058 -12.83 59.65 9.81
C ALA A 1058 -12.52 59.14 8.39
N THR A 1059 -13.56 58.84 7.63
CA THR A 1059 -13.54 58.34 6.24
C THR A 1059 -12.79 59.26 5.27
N PRO A 1060 -11.79 58.76 4.53
CA PRO A 1060 -11.26 59.40 3.33
C PRO A 1060 -12.30 59.46 2.19
N ALA A 1061 -12.16 60.41 1.28
CA ALA A 1061 -12.96 60.48 0.06
C ALA A 1061 -12.57 59.39 -0.96
N ALA A 1062 -13.49 59.01 -1.84
CA ALA A 1062 -13.27 57.97 -2.84
C ALA A 1062 -12.14 58.34 -3.84
N PRO A 1063 -11.19 57.43 -4.12
CA PRO A 1063 -10.20 57.64 -5.16
C PRO A 1063 -10.83 57.59 -6.56
N ALA A 1064 -10.31 58.39 -7.49
CA ALA A 1064 -10.74 58.36 -8.89
C ALA A 1064 -10.26 57.08 -9.60
N ASN A 1065 -11.06 56.59 -10.54
CA ASN A 1065 -10.78 55.36 -11.30
C ASN A 1065 -9.46 55.47 -12.11
N PRO A 1066 -8.54 54.50 -12.04
CA PRO A 1066 -7.32 54.51 -12.86
C PRO A 1066 -7.64 54.52 -14.37
N ALA A 1067 -6.87 55.28 -15.14
CA ALA A 1067 -6.98 55.30 -16.59
C ALA A 1067 -6.41 54.00 -17.19
N THR A 1068 -7.03 53.53 -18.29
CA THR A 1068 -6.58 52.34 -19.04
C THR A 1068 -5.15 52.49 -19.56
N PRO A 1069 -4.28 51.47 -19.43
CA PRO A 1069 -2.93 51.50 -20.02
C PRO A 1069 -2.96 51.71 -21.54
N VAL A 1070 -2.07 52.56 -22.04
CA VAL A 1070 -1.86 52.78 -23.48
C VAL A 1070 -0.88 51.74 -24.02
N ALA A 1071 -1.14 51.21 -25.22
CA ALA A 1071 -0.30 50.20 -25.84
C ALA A 1071 1.13 50.72 -26.16
N PRO A 1072 2.18 49.88 -26.06
CA PRO A 1072 3.54 50.26 -26.43
C PRO A 1072 3.69 50.62 -27.92
N ALA A 1073 4.63 51.53 -28.22
CA ALA A 1073 4.95 51.90 -29.59
C ALA A 1073 5.83 50.84 -30.29
N ASN A 1074 5.59 50.65 -31.59
CA ASN A 1074 6.32 49.69 -32.43
C ASN A 1074 7.77 50.17 -32.71
N PRO A 1075 8.83 49.35 -32.48
CA PRO A 1075 10.21 49.75 -32.77
C PRO A 1075 10.50 49.93 -34.27
N THR A 1076 11.40 50.86 -34.59
CA THR A 1076 11.79 51.20 -35.97
C THR A 1076 12.79 50.20 -36.56
N ASN A 1077 12.63 49.91 -37.86
CA ASN A 1077 13.40 48.91 -38.60
C ASN A 1077 14.91 49.26 -38.75
N PRO A 1078 15.85 48.34 -38.48
CA PRO A 1078 17.27 48.47 -38.84
C PRO A 1078 17.51 48.40 -40.36
N THR A 1079 18.61 48.99 -40.83
CA THR A 1079 19.02 48.95 -42.25
C THR A 1079 19.79 47.68 -42.61
N THR A 1080 19.61 47.19 -43.84
CA THR A 1080 20.20 45.95 -44.37
C THR A 1080 21.73 46.04 -44.58
N PRO A 1081 22.52 45.09 -44.05
CA PRO A 1081 23.87 44.79 -44.53
C PRO A 1081 23.89 44.20 -45.94
N ALA A 1082 25.02 44.28 -46.63
CA ALA A 1082 25.20 43.73 -47.98
C ALA A 1082 25.59 42.23 -47.98
N ASN A 1083 25.22 41.52 -49.05
CA ASN A 1083 25.34 40.06 -49.16
C ASN A 1083 26.73 39.58 -49.64
N PRO A 1084 27.41 38.66 -48.94
CA PRO A 1084 28.56 37.90 -49.46
C PRO A 1084 28.17 36.89 -50.55
N ALA A 1085 29.15 36.46 -51.36
CA ALA A 1085 28.90 35.57 -52.50
C ALA A 1085 28.78 34.08 -52.12
N THR A 1086 28.03 33.32 -52.93
CA THR A 1086 27.80 31.88 -52.77
C THR A 1086 28.98 31.02 -53.25
N PRO A 1087 29.49 30.07 -52.44
CA PRO A 1087 30.34 28.98 -52.93
C PRO A 1087 29.52 27.87 -53.62
N THR A 1088 30.18 27.07 -54.46
CA THR A 1088 29.55 26.10 -55.36
C THR A 1088 29.36 24.69 -54.78
N MET A 1089 28.31 23.99 -55.24
CA MET A 1089 27.96 22.62 -54.85
C MET A 1089 28.74 21.55 -55.67
N PRO A 1090 29.26 20.46 -55.05
CA PRO A 1090 29.82 19.31 -55.76
C PRO A 1090 28.77 18.41 -56.44
N SER A 1091 29.18 17.66 -57.46
CA SER A 1091 28.31 16.89 -58.35
C SER A 1091 27.84 15.52 -57.80
N ALA A 1092 26.65 15.07 -58.23
CA ALA A 1092 26.16 13.70 -58.03
C ALA A 1092 26.50 12.75 -59.21
N PRO A 1093 26.58 11.42 -59.02
CA PRO A 1093 26.95 10.48 -60.09
C PRO A 1093 25.78 9.93 -60.96
N VAL A 1094 25.97 10.01 -62.29
CA VAL A 1094 25.48 9.14 -63.39
C VAL A 1094 24.00 8.69 -63.58
N ASN A 1095 23.44 9.16 -64.71
CA ASN A 1095 22.69 8.45 -65.78
C ASN A 1095 21.46 7.55 -65.50
N GLY A 1096 20.34 7.84 -66.19
CA GLY A 1096 19.10 7.01 -66.14
C GLY A 1096 18.16 6.95 -67.37
N LYS A 1097 18.42 7.67 -68.48
CA LYS A 1097 17.61 7.74 -69.74
C LYS A 1097 16.22 8.44 -69.67
N ALA A 1098 15.88 9.07 -70.79
CA ALA A 1098 14.57 9.66 -71.18
C ALA A 1098 14.04 8.88 -72.43
N PRO A 1099 12.86 9.15 -73.06
CA PRO A 1099 11.92 10.29 -72.97
C PRO A 1099 10.46 9.82 -72.63
N GLN A 1100 9.30 10.44 -72.96
CA GLN A 1100 8.90 11.54 -73.87
C GLN A 1100 7.55 12.20 -73.46
N ALA A 1101 6.99 13.04 -74.33
CA ALA A 1101 5.73 13.83 -74.24
C ALA A 1101 5.11 13.94 -75.66
N PRO A 1102 4.01 14.68 -75.98
CA PRO A 1102 3.06 15.50 -75.17
C PRO A 1102 1.63 14.85 -75.17
N VAL A 1103 0.42 15.47 -75.14
CA VAL A 1103 -0.14 16.82 -75.41
C VAL A 1103 -1.47 17.08 -74.64
N ALA A 1104 -2.04 18.28 -74.77
CA ALA A 1104 -3.42 18.67 -74.39
C ALA A 1104 -4.19 19.24 -75.63
N PRO A 1105 -5.46 19.70 -75.55
CA PRO A 1105 -5.79 21.00 -74.91
C PRO A 1105 -7.18 21.13 -74.21
N SER A 1106 -7.28 22.11 -73.30
CA SER A 1106 -8.42 22.94 -72.81
C SER A 1106 -9.84 22.33 -72.57
N GLU A 1107 -10.79 22.97 -71.88
CA GLU A 1107 -10.91 24.34 -71.36
C GLU A 1107 -11.73 24.40 -70.04
N ALA A 1108 -11.92 25.58 -69.44
CA ALA A 1108 -12.40 25.73 -68.04
C ALA A 1108 -13.76 26.45 -67.89
N LYS A 1109 -14.52 26.11 -66.83
CA LYS A 1109 -15.32 27.06 -66.01
C LYS A 1109 -16.03 26.46 -64.77
N GLY A 1110 -15.88 27.13 -63.63
CA GLY A 1110 -16.97 27.64 -62.77
C GLY A 1110 -18.05 26.73 -62.15
N GLN A 1111 -17.81 26.28 -60.91
CA GLN A 1111 -18.58 26.64 -59.69
C GLN A 1111 -20.08 26.26 -59.49
N ALA A 1112 -20.34 25.70 -58.29
CA ALA A 1112 -21.57 25.66 -57.46
C ALA A 1112 -22.68 24.57 -57.65
N GLU A 1113 -22.82 23.78 -56.58
CA GLU A 1113 -24.04 23.36 -55.85
C GLU A 1113 -25.21 22.58 -56.50
N LEU A 1114 -25.43 21.34 -55.99
CA LEU A 1114 -26.68 20.72 -55.45
C LEU A 1114 -27.99 20.67 -56.32
N PRO A 1115 -29.03 19.85 -55.99
CA PRO A 1115 -29.20 18.86 -54.91
C PRO A 1115 -29.64 17.44 -55.37
N ASN A 1116 -30.02 16.61 -54.38
CA ASN A 1116 -30.53 15.22 -54.40
C ASN A 1116 -31.94 14.99 -55.03
N THR A 1117 -32.18 13.87 -55.73
CA THR A 1117 -33.33 12.91 -55.59
C THR A 1117 -33.30 11.73 -56.63
N GLY A 1118 -34.04 10.62 -56.37
CA GLY A 1118 -34.15 9.41 -57.24
C GLY A 1118 -35.14 9.54 -58.42
N THR A 1119 -35.50 8.54 -59.25
CA THR A 1119 -35.62 7.05 -59.14
C THR A 1119 -35.66 6.41 -60.57
N GLU A 1120 -35.72 5.10 -60.91
CA GLU A 1120 -35.54 3.78 -60.25
C GLU A 1120 -35.09 2.68 -61.28
N ASP A 1121 -35.89 1.63 -61.59
CA ASP A 1121 -35.76 0.50 -62.56
C ASP A 1121 -34.47 -0.37 -62.57
N HIS A 1122 -34.45 -1.67 -62.18
CA HIS A 1122 -35.16 -2.89 -62.68
C HIS A 1122 -34.40 -3.64 -63.81
N ALA A 1123 -34.40 -4.99 -63.93
CA ALA A 1123 -35.23 -6.05 -63.34
C ALA A 1123 -34.54 -7.45 -63.26
N SER A 1124 -35.23 -8.42 -62.60
CA SER A 1124 -35.28 -9.87 -62.92
C SER A 1124 -34.09 -10.80 -62.51
N LEU A 1125 -34.29 -12.07 -62.07
CA LEU A 1125 -35.51 -12.88 -61.87
C LEU A 1125 -35.34 -14.05 -60.86
N ALA A 1126 -36.42 -14.40 -60.12
CA ALA A 1126 -36.85 -15.75 -59.66
C ALA A 1126 -35.95 -16.67 -58.76
N ALA A 1127 -36.48 -17.51 -57.84
CA ALA A 1127 -37.83 -17.62 -57.24
C ALA A 1127 -37.92 -18.59 -56.01
N LEU A 1128 -38.76 -18.20 -55.02
CA LEU A 1128 -39.71 -18.99 -54.18
C LEU A 1128 -39.28 -20.16 -53.23
N GLY A 1129 -39.89 -20.18 -52.02
CA GLY A 1129 -39.97 -21.34 -51.10
C GLY A 1129 -39.59 -21.04 -49.62
N LEU A 1130 -40.36 -20.32 -48.77
CA LEU A 1130 -41.71 -20.54 -48.20
C LEU A 1130 -41.71 -21.28 -46.83
N LEU A 1131 -42.15 -20.55 -45.78
CA LEU A 1131 -42.47 -20.86 -44.36
C LEU A 1131 -41.85 -22.06 -43.60
N GLY A 1132 -41.42 -21.81 -42.35
CA GLY A 1132 -41.24 -22.82 -41.31
C GLY A 1132 -41.00 -22.25 -39.91
N VAL A 1133 -42.00 -22.32 -39.02
CA VAL A 1133 -41.86 -22.08 -37.57
C VAL A 1133 -41.84 -23.43 -36.86
N LEU A 1134 -40.90 -23.67 -35.92
CA LEU A 1134 -41.17 -24.43 -34.68
C LEU A 1134 -39.96 -24.55 -33.73
N SER A 1135 -40.32 -24.70 -32.47
CA SER A 1135 -39.57 -24.78 -31.21
C SER A 1135 -38.59 -25.94 -31.01
N GLY A 1136 -37.58 -25.74 -30.15
CA GLY A 1136 -37.33 -26.66 -29.02
C GLY A 1136 -35.92 -27.29 -28.85
N PHE A 1137 -35.49 -27.36 -27.57
CA PHE A 1137 -34.36 -28.15 -27.01
C PHE A 1137 -32.91 -27.80 -27.47
N GLY A 1138 -31.87 -27.89 -26.62
CA GLY A 1138 -31.88 -28.08 -25.16
C GLY A 1138 -30.49 -28.26 -24.50
N LEU A 1139 -30.39 -27.79 -23.24
CA LEU A 1139 -29.55 -28.25 -22.11
C LEU A 1139 -27.99 -28.40 -22.19
N VAL A 1140 -27.32 -27.73 -21.23
CA VAL A 1140 -26.29 -28.30 -20.29
C VAL A 1140 -24.77 -28.28 -20.66
N ALA A 1141 -24.14 -27.14 -20.34
CA ALA A 1141 -23.22 -26.96 -19.17
C ALA A 1141 -21.67 -27.09 -19.22
N ARG A 1142 -21.07 -26.24 -18.33
CA ARG A 1142 -19.79 -26.33 -17.58
C ARG A 1142 -18.45 -25.92 -18.22
N LYS A 1143 -17.85 -24.86 -17.62
CA LYS A 1143 -16.44 -24.65 -17.17
C LYS A 1143 -15.30 -25.01 -18.17
N LYS A 1144 -14.27 -24.18 -18.38
CA LYS A 1144 -13.53 -23.37 -17.36
C LYS A 1144 -12.53 -22.39 -18.05
N LYS A 1145 -12.26 -21.22 -17.43
CA LYS A 1145 -11.06 -20.34 -17.58
C LYS A 1145 -10.35 -20.26 -18.96
N LYS A 1146 -10.43 -19.10 -19.65
CA LYS A 1146 -9.39 -18.04 -19.60
C LYS A 1146 -9.76 -16.76 -20.39
N THR A 1147 -9.33 -15.64 -19.82
CA THR A 1147 -9.24 -14.26 -20.30
C THR A 1147 -8.78 -14.01 -21.75
N LYS A 1148 -9.52 -13.20 -22.53
CA LYS A 1148 -9.13 -11.85 -23.03
C LYS A 1148 -10.15 -11.31 -24.06
N SER A 1149 -10.41 -9.99 -23.99
CA SER A 1149 -11.01 -9.11 -25.03
C SER A 1149 -12.42 -9.45 -25.56
N ASN A 1150 -13.19 -8.48 -26.08
CA ASN A 1150 -12.98 -7.02 -26.04
C ASN A 1150 -13.64 -6.41 -24.79
#